data_AF-A0A9E1RR47-F1
#
_entry.id   AF-A0A9E1RR47-F1
#
_cell.length_a   1.000
_cell.length_b   1.000
_cell.length_c   1.000
_cell.angle_alpha   90.00
_cell.angle_beta   90.00
_cell.angle_gamma   90.00
#
_symmetry.space_group_name_H-M   'P 1'
#
loop_
_entity.id
_entity.type
_entity.pdbx_description
1 polymer ?
#
loop_
_entity_poly.entity_id
_entity_poly.type
_entity_poly.pdbx_seq_one_letter_code
_entity_poly.pdbx_strand_id
1 'polypeptide(L)'
;MVVLVTGMHRSGTSALTEFLIEGGFHGGEADALMPASAANERGFFERLDVVDLNDRLLRAVHAHWLAPQRDLSELESFAEGPLGDDARRIVERLNETGRQAVLKDPRFCLTMPFWRAVLGEELRAVILVFRSPQEVAASLSERDGLDEPIGIHLWGAYYEAVLTGIAGLQVFPVAYNDLLDNPTKALEAVDETFEDFSVERAVQANTLDQELRHHHAQSEEPSAGPSTQLLNHLSGLQAGIAQGGVDTSVDSSVAMALRVAWLVDLHLRREIDVLVGERNEARLKLNENTEFLLRERDLSILQFEAQNNQLHSVVLDTTERLERQRDDAREAHRLTGQQLAEIRRRLSDYEGSRAAGFARRLWATKRRIRAVKKRLARRSSVTEQSEPDIVDASTLPPVILPSFDEPLVSIVIPIYGQLGMTAGCLRSIEQVTEHIPYEVIVVDDCSPDDSSVWLDRCSNVRVVSNETNQGFLHSTNSGVAVARGRYICLLNNDTEVHTGWLAALLRPFRDFADVGAVGAKLVYPDGTLQEGGGIVFSDASGWNFGRHGDPDRPEVNFVREVDYCSAACLLVRKDTWDELGGFDVRYAPAYYEDTDLAFALREIGKSVIYQPAAVVTHFEGISHGTDETQGMKAYQVRNQAAFQQKWLEALRDQNLPGSSPRLASWRGAGRRVLVIDHEVPAADQDSGSVRMAAILDLLVDDGFKVSLLPQNRYRREPYCSELLAKGVEVLHGNADIDSHLFDIRSDLAFVIVSRPNVAQEFIPLLRRLAPEVPVVYDMVDFHGLRLKRRSETRGDSADLEESTQIAKMEQRFARDSDHVLAITADEAELMQELEPKARISVLPNIHRSQPSKALFDDRNGVLFIGSYRHVPNQDAIDWLLEEIMPLVWQKDDTIVFHLVGSDLPDNLLALDEPRIVVHGWLPHLDDVFEQVRLTIAPLRFGAGLKGKVGDSLARGVPCVSTDIGAEGFGLVTDVLHIAQSASELADLVVQTHNDRDDWTERAGAGAYLIDQHFGYAAARNALRNVVAKLEVVSVDETMESPVR
;
A
#
# COMPACT_ATOMS: atom_id res chain seq x y z
N MET A 1 39.71 21.29 24.63
CA MET A 1 39.05 22.13 25.67
C MET A 1 37.65 22.51 25.22
N VAL A 2 36.65 22.09 25.99
CA VAL A 2 35.23 22.17 25.65
C VAL A 2 34.46 22.99 26.67
N VAL A 3 33.56 23.85 26.21
CA VAL A 3 32.55 24.55 27.03
C VAL A 3 31.18 23.95 26.73
N LEU A 4 30.45 23.57 27.78
CA LEU A 4 29.08 23.06 27.64
C LEU A 4 28.06 24.17 27.86
N VAL A 5 27.10 24.31 26.95
CA VAL A 5 25.94 25.20 27.10
C VAL A 5 24.71 24.36 27.40
N THR A 6 24.05 24.67 28.51
CA THR A 6 22.86 23.94 28.94
C THR A 6 21.85 24.84 29.63
N GLY A 7 20.66 24.29 29.82
CA GLY A 7 19.47 24.93 30.36
C GLY A 7 18.25 24.16 29.90
N MET A 8 17.12 24.31 30.58
CA MET A 8 15.89 23.65 30.13
C MET A 8 15.57 24.04 28.67
N HIS A 9 15.04 23.13 27.88
CA HIS A 9 14.57 23.47 26.54
C HIS A 9 13.59 24.66 26.61
N ARG A 10 13.69 25.59 25.65
CA ARG A 10 12.99 26.89 25.65
C ARG A 10 13.45 27.92 26.70
N SER A 11 14.51 27.66 27.46
CA SER A 11 15.11 28.66 28.35
C SER A 11 16.01 29.70 27.65
N GLY A 12 16.32 29.50 26.35
CA GLY A 12 17.17 30.42 25.57
C GLY A 12 18.56 29.88 25.21
N THR A 13 18.79 28.57 25.33
CA THR A 13 20.10 27.93 25.05
C THR A 13 20.62 28.22 23.64
N SER A 14 19.76 28.21 22.61
CA SER A 14 20.18 28.51 21.23
C SER A 14 20.63 29.96 21.03
N ALA A 15 19.91 30.93 21.61
CA ALA A 15 20.28 32.34 21.51
C ALA A 15 21.64 32.60 22.17
N LEU A 16 21.88 32.03 23.35
CA LEU A 16 23.16 32.10 24.02
C LEU A 16 24.29 31.48 23.18
N THR A 17 24.07 30.29 22.60
CA THR A 17 25.07 29.63 21.76
C THR A 17 25.42 30.43 20.51
N GLU A 18 24.45 31.14 19.92
CA GLU A 18 24.69 32.06 18.80
C GLU A 18 25.66 33.17 19.21
N PHE A 19 25.41 33.87 20.33
CA PHE A 19 26.34 34.87 20.86
C PHE A 19 27.75 34.31 21.10
N LEU A 20 27.86 33.08 21.61
CA LEU A 20 29.16 32.45 21.85
C LEU A 20 29.92 32.17 20.55
N ILE A 21 29.24 31.62 19.54
CA ILE A 21 29.85 31.33 18.23
C ILE A 21 30.27 32.61 17.51
N GLU A 22 29.40 33.62 17.52
CA GLU A 22 29.67 34.93 16.92
C GLU A 22 30.84 35.66 17.61
N GLY A 23 30.93 35.50 18.93
CA GLY A 23 32.01 36.06 19.75
C GLY A 23 33.35 35.34 19.63
N GLY A 24 33.41 34.11 19.12
CA GLY A 24 34.68 33.43 18.81
C GLY A 24 34.72 31.92 18.99
N PHE A 25 33.77 31.34 19.75
CA PHE A 25 33.72 29.89 19.98
C PHE A 25 33.46 29.11 18.68
N HIS A 26 33.93 27.87 18.64
CA HIS A 26 33.67 26.96 17.54
C HIS A 26 32.53 25.99 17.89
N GLY A 27 31.39 26.09 17.20
CA GLY A 27 30.22 25.21 17.41
C GLY A 27 30.32 23.82 16.77
N GLY A 28 31.38 23.53 16.01
CA GLY A 28 31.50 22.34 15.17
C GLY A 28 31.23 22.63 13.69
N GLU A 29 31.38 21.61 12.86
CA GLU A 29 31.12 21.68 11.41
C GLU A 29 29.64 21.90 11.10
N ALA A 30 29.34 22.66 10.04
CA ALA A 30 27.98 23.09 9.72
C ALA A 30 27.04 21.92 9.37
N ASP A 31 27.58 20.82 8.84
CA ASP A 31 26.86 19.58 8.52
C ASP A 31 26.60 18.69 9.74
N ALA A 32 27.38 18.87 10.82
CA ALA A 32 27.19 18.17 12.09
C ALA A 32 26.13 18.83 12.99
N LEU A 33 25.71 20.06 12.68
CA LEU A 33 24.73 20.83 13.45
C LEU A 33 23.29 20.61 12.99
N MET A 34 22.36 20.68 13.92
CA MET A 34 20.93 20.53 13.66
C MET A 34 20.42 21.66 12.74
N PRO A 35 19.77 21.33 11.60
CA PRO A 35 19.30 22.33 10.65
C PRO A 35 18.19 23.20 11.24
N ALA A 36 18.09 24.44 10.74
CA ALA A 36 17.01 25.36 11.10
C ALA A 36 15.62 24.77 10.77
N SER A 37 14.62 25.14 11.57
CA SER A 37 13.24 24.70 11.39
C SER A 37 12.27 25.87 11.51
N ALA A 38 11.01 25.67 11.11
CA ALA A 38 9.96 26.69 11.31
C ALA A 38 9.75 27.08 12.80
N ALA A 39 10.16 26.24 13.75
CA ALA A 39 10.10 26.52 15.18
C ALA A 39 11.34 27.29 15.72
N ASN A 40 12.41 27.37 14.93
CA ASN A 40 13.62 28.14 15.20
C ASN A 40 14.39 28.38 13.88
N GLU A 41 14.07 29.49 13.21
CA GLU A 41 14.53 29.81 11.85
C GLU A 41 16.04 30.04 11.74
N ARG A 42 16.74 30.26 12.87
CA ARG A 42 18.18 30.52 12.92
C ARG A 42 19.03 29.29 13.26
N GLY A 43 18.40 28.14 13.50
CA GLY A 43 19.10 26.91 13.87
C GLY A 43 19.16 26.69 15.38
N PHE A 44 19.24 25.42 15.79
CA PHE A 44 19.21 25.08 17.21
C PHE A 44 20.61 24.97 17.84
N PHE A 45 21.66 24.83 17.02
CA PHE A 45 23.08 24.74 17.41
C PHE A 45 23.47 23.50 18.23
N GLU A 46 22.58 22.50 18.38
CA GLU A 46 22.96 21.15 18.82
C GLU A 46 23.71 20.42 17.71
N ARG A 47 24.73 19.64 18.09
CA ARG A 47 25.29 18.64 17.19
C ARG A 47 24.45 17.37 17.21
N LEU A 48 24.21 16.79 16.03
CA LEU A 48 23.37 15.59 15.88
C LEU A 48 23.95 14.37 16.59
N ASP A 49 25.28 14.22 16.60
CA ASP A 49 25.96 13.12 17.29
C ASP A 49 25.88 13.22 18.82
N VAL A 50 25.91 14.44 19.36
CA VAL A 50 25.70 14.71 20.79
C VAL A 50 24.25 14.46 21.20
N VAL A 51 23.29 14.84 20.36
CA VAL A 51 21.85 14.61 20.61
C VAL A 51 21.54 13.12 20.66
N ASP A 52 22.02 12.35 19.68
CA ASP A 52 21.84 10.89 19.65
C ASP A 52 22.44 10.23 20.90
N LEU A 53 23.66 10.62 21.26
CA LEU A 53 24.34 10.08 22.44
C LEU A 53 23.58 10.40 23.74
N ASN A 54 23.09 11.62 23.91
CA ASN A 54 22.28 12.00 25.07
C ASN A 54 20.96 11.21 25.14
N ASP A 55 20.29 10.97 24.00
CA ASP A 55 19.08 10.15 23.96
C ASP A 55 19.37 8.67 24.26
N ARG A 56 20.51 8.13 23.82
CA ARG A 56 20.98 6.77 24.18
C ARG A 56 21.29 6.66 25.68
N LEU A 57 21.93 7.67 26.28
CA LEU A 57 22.25 7.71 27.71
C LEU A 57 20.98 7.72 28.58
N LEU A 58 20.02 8.59 28.26
CA LEU A 58 18.76 8.65 29.02
C LEU A 58 17.97 7.34 28.89
N ARG A 59 17.94 6.72 27.70
CA ARG A 59 17.32 5.40 27.50
C ARG A 59 17.98 4.30 28.33
N ALA A 60 19.30 4.33 28.48
CA ALA A 60 20.05 3.33 29.25
C ALA A 60 19.68 3.32 30.75
N VAL A 61 19.24 4.46 31.30
CA VAL A 61 18.77 4.60 32.69
C VAL A 61 17.25 4.70 32.80
N HIS A 62 16.52 4.29 31.75
CA HIS A 62 15.06 4.37 31.69
C HIS A 62 14.49 5.77 32.00
N ALA A 63 15.21 6.82 31.59
CA ALA A 63 14.80 8.21 31.67
C ALA A 63 14.45 8.76 30.28
N HIS A 64 13.64 9.82 30.25
CA HIS A 64 13.38 10.58 29.04
C HIS A 64 13.46 12.08 29.36
N TRP A 65 13.89 12.89 28.40
CA TRP A 65 14.06 14.32 28.62
C TRP A 65 12.73 15.08 28.86
N LEU A 66 11.57 14.52 28.51
CA LEU A 66 10.25 15.05 28.94
C LEU A 66 9.71 14.41 30.25
N ALA A 67 10.39 13.40 30.78
CA ALA A 67 10.03 12.69 32.00
C ALA A 67 11.30 12.21 32.71
N PRO A 68 12.12 13.13 33.26
CA PRO A 68 13.39 12.76 33.88
C PRO A 68 13.16 11.89 35.13
N GLN A 69 13.89 10.79 35.25
CA GLN A 69 13.96 10.00 36.50
C GLN A 69 14.61 10.85 37.59
N ARG A 70 14.23 10.62 38.86
CA ARG A 70 14.85 11.33 40.00
C ARG A 70 16.26 10.87 40.30
N ASP A 71 16.60 9.62 39.99
CA ASP A 71 17.94 9.07 40.22
C ASP A 71 18.64 8.87 38.88
N LEU A 72 19.59 9.76 38.59
CA LEU A 72 20.43 9.75 37.38
C LEU A 72 21.88 9.38 37.72
N SER A 73 22.15 8.87 38.92
CA SER A 73 23.49 8.57 39.41
C SER A 73 24.20 7.48 38.58
N GLU A 74 23.45 6.55 37.99
CA GLU A 74 23.99 5.49 37.14
C GLU A 74 24.65 6.01 35.85
N LEU A 75 24.34 7.24 35.42
CA LEU A 75 24.88 7.81 34.18
C LEU A 75 26.40 7.90 34.17
N GLU A 76 27.02 8.16 35.33
CA GLU A 76 28.47 8.24 35.47
C GLU A 76 29.16 6.90 35.11
N SER A 77 28.50 5.78 35.38
CA SER A 77 29.07 4.45 35.13
C SER A 77 29.27 4.13 33.63
N PHE A 78 28.55 4.81 32.73
CA PHE A 78 28.69 4.59 31.29
C PHE A 78 29.91 5.30 30.67
N ALA A 79 30.58 6.18 31.42
CA ALA A 79 31.74 6.95 30.94
C ALA A 79 32.95 6.08 30.56
N GLU A 80 33.07 4.88 31.16
CA GLU A 80 34.15 3.91 30.89
C GLU A 80 33.76 2.82 29.87
N GLY A 81 32.55 2.91 29.30
CA GLY A 81 32.01 1.93 28.34
C GLY A 81 31.91 2.44 26.90
N PRO A 82 31.19 1.71 26.03
CA PRO A 82 31.04 2.07 24.62
C PRO A 82 30.43 3.46 24.38
N LEU A 83 29.53 3.91 25.27
CA LEU A 83 28.96 5.26 25.20
C LEU A 83 30.02 6.33 25.53
N GLY A 84 30.89 6.06 26.50
CA GLY A 84 32.06 6.88 26.79
C GLY A 84 33.04 6.95 25.63
N ASP A 85 33.30 5.83 24.95
CA ASP A 85 34.15 5.80 23.75
C ASP A 85 33.59 6.68 22.63
N ASP A 86 32.28 6.60 22.37
CA ASP A 86 31.59 7.46 21.39
C ASP A 86 31.74 8.95 21.77
N ALA A 87 31.56 9.28 23.05
CA ALA A 87 31.71 10.64 23.55
C ALA A 87 33.15 11.17 23.38
N ARG A 88 34.17 10.36 23.68
CA ARG A 88 35.58 10.75 23.51
C ARG A 88 35.92 11.00 22.04
N ARG A 89 35.40 10.22 21.09
CA ARG A 89 35.56 10.48 19.65
C ARG A 89 34.95 11.80 19.20
N ILE A 90 33.81 12.21 19.77
CA ILE A 90 33.21 13.52 19.48
C ILE A 90 34.17 14.63 19.92
N VAL A 91 34.73 14.50 21.12
CA VAL A 91 35.67 15.46 21.70
C VAL A 91 36.99 15.51 20.92
N GLU A 92 37.53 14.36 20.53
CA GLU A 92 38.74 14.27 19.69
C GLU A 92 38.57 15.06 18.38
N ARG A 93 37.46 14.85 17.66
CA ARG A 93 37.16 15.58 16.41
C ARG A 93 37.01 17.08 16.61
N LEU A 94 36.44 17.52 17.74
CA LEU A 94 36.33 18.95 18.05
C LEU A 94 37.70 19.57 18.33
N ASN A 95 38.56 18.82 19.03
CA ASN A 95 39.90 19.25 19.37
C ASN A 95 40.85 19.31 18.16
N GLU A 96 40.57 18.60 17.06
CA GLU A 96 41.35 18.67 15.80
C GLU A 96 41.41 20.09 15.20
N THR A 97 40.42 20.94 15.50
CA THR A 97 40.35 22.31 14.96
C THR A 97 41.30 23.29 15.67
N GLY A 98 41.86 22.90 16.83
CA GLY A 98 42.71 23.75 17.65
C GLY A 98 42.02 24.99 18.25
N ARG A 99 40.71 25.13 18.07
CA ARG A 99 39.88 26.24 18.56
C ARG A 99 39.09 25.80 19.79
N GLN A 100 38.72 26.76 20.64
CA GLN A 100 37.86 26.48 21.78
C GLN A 100 36.45 26.09 21.32
N ALA A 101 36.04 24.85 21.65
CA ALA A 101 34.78 24.28 21.21
C ALA A 101 33.64 24.58 22.18
N VAL A 102 32.45 24.84 21.64
CA VAL A 102 31.20 24.92 22.40
C VAL A 102 30.28 23.78 21.99
N LEU A 103 29.80 23.02 22.96
CA LEU A 103 28.76 22.01 22.77
C LEU A 103 27.49 22.46 23.47
N LYS A 104 26.36 22.40 22.76
CA LYS A 104 25.05 22.75 23.30
C LYS A 104 24.10 21.57 23.17
N ASP A 105 23.44 21.23 24.28
CA ASP A 105 22.26 20.35 24.33
C ASP A 105 21.51 20.61 25.64
N PRO A 106 20.19 20.92 25.62
CA PRO A 106 19.39 21.05 26.84
C PRO A 106 19.45 19.83 27.76
N ARG A 107 19.66 18.63 27.20
CA ARG A 107 19.74 17.37 27.94
C ARG A 107 21.00 17.26 28.79
N PHE A 108 22.01 18.10 28.59
CA PHE A 108 23.15 18.18 29.50
C PHE A 108 22.71 18.52 30.93
N CYS A 109 21.54 19.15 31.14
CA CYS A 109 20.96 19.28 32.48
C CYS A 109 20.78 17.93 33.19
N LEU A 110 20.45 16.88 32.43
CA LEU A 110 20.19 15.54 32.92
C LEU A 110 21.43 14.63 32.80
N THR A 111 22.22 14.81 31.74
CA THR A 111 23.38 13.94 31.42
C THR A 111 24.72 14.46 31.93
N MET A 112 24.73 15.55 32.71
CA MET A 112 25.96 16.14 33.26
C MET A 112 26.88 15.15 33.98
N PRO A 113 26.39 14.20 34.82
CA PRO A 113 27.27 13.25 35.49
C PRO A 113 28.14 12.43 34.52
N PHE A 114 27.56 11.99 33.40
CA PHE A 114 28.29 11.28 32.34
C PHE A 114 29.31 12.19 31.65
N TRP A 115 28.88 13.37 31.20
CA TRP A 115 29.76 14.27 30.43
C TRP A 115 30.91 14.82 31.26
N ARG A 116 30.68 15.07 32.55
CA ARG A 116 31.74 15.42 33.49
C ARG A 116 32.77 14.30 33.61
N ALA A 117 32.33 13.05 33.74
CA ALA A 117 33.21 11.90 33.85
C ALA A 117 34.02 11.64 32.57
N VAL A 118 33.39 11.78 31.40
CA VAL A 118 34.06 11.64 30.10
C VAL A 118 35.06 12.75 29.83
N LEU A 119 34.67 14.01 30.04
CA LEU A 119 35.49 15.16 29.68
C LEU A 119 36.63 15.39 30.67
N GLY A 120 36.44 15.11 31.96
CA GLY A 120 37.46 15.33 32.98
C GLY A 120 38.03 16.75 32.91
N GLU A 121 39.35 16.86 32.70
CA GLU A 121 40.07 18.15 32.58
C GLU A 121 39.79 18.91 31.27
N GLU A 122 39.23 18.25 30.24
CA GLU A 122 38.84 18.91 28.99
C GLU A 122 37.61 19.81 29.15
N LEU A 123 36.80 19.59 30.20
CA LEU A 123 35.64 20.43 30.51
C LEU A 123 36.10 21.73 31.18
N ARG A 124 36.11 22.82 30.41
CA ARG A 124 36.59 24.12 30.90
C ARG A 124 35.57 24.86 31.76
N ALA A 125 34.32 24.90 31.30
CA ALA A 125 33.24 25.55 32.01
C ALA A 125 31.87 25.06 31.51
N VAL A 126 30.85 25.32 32.31
CA VAL A 126 29.45 25.17 31.93
C VAL A 126 28.80 26.56 31.90
N ILE A 127 28.19 26.93 30.77
CA ILE A 127 27.39 28.15 30.68
C ILE A 127 25.92 27.73 30.79
N LEU A 128 25.30 28.11 31.91
CA LEU A 128 23.96 27.68 32.29
C LEU A 128 22.95 28.81 32.04
N VAL A 129 22.12 28.67 31.01
CA VAL A 129 21.07 29.65 30.76
C VAL A 129 19.80 29.32 31.54
N PHE A 130 19.16 30.35 32.09
CA PHE A 130 17.90 30.20 32.80
C PHE A 130 16.89 31.31 32.50
N ARG A 131 15.62 30.96 32.63
CA ARG A 131 14.44 31.80 32.37
C ARG A 131 13.36 31.45 33.39
N SER A 132 12.43 32.37 33.65
CA SER A 132 11.37 32.13 34.64
C SER A 132 10.56 30.85 34.29
N PRO A 133 10.16 30.05 35.30
CA PRO A 133 9.42 28.81 35.06
C PRO A 133 8.09 29.06 34.34
N GLN A 134 7.42 30.18 34.61
CA GLN A 134 6.17 30.57 33.96
C GLN A 134 6.37 30.84 32.46
N GLU A 135 7.42 31.58 32.09
CA GLU A 135 7.68 31.87 30.67
C GLU A 135 8.10 30.61 29.90
N VAL A 136 8.84 29.71 30.53
CA VAL A 136 9.19 28.42 29.91
C VAL A 136 7.95 27.54 29.77
N ALA A 137 7.12 27.42 30.81
CA ALA A 137 5.88 26.65 30.76
C ALA A 137 4.91 27.19 29.70
N ALA A 138 4.74 28.51 29.59
CA ALA A 138 3.94 29.13 28.54
C ALA A 138 4.49 28.81 27.14
N SER A 139 5.82 28.87 26.97
CA SER A 139 6.46 28.51 25.70
C SER A 139 6.29 27.04 25.32
N LEU A 140 6.23 26.14 26.30
CA LEU A 140 5.98 24.71 26.10
C LEU A 140 4.52 24.42 25.83
N SER A 141 3.61 25.15 26.45
CA SER A 141 2.17 25.05 26.19
C SER A 141 1.86 25.43 24.73
N GLU A 142 2.43 26.54 24.26
CA GLU A 142 2.24 27.01 22.87
C GLU A 142 2.84 26.05 21.83
N ARG A 143 4.01 25.46 22.12
CA ARG A 143 4.72 24.58 21.18
C ARG A 143 4.23 23.13 21.21
N ASP A 144 4.10 22.57 22.40
CA ASP A 144 3.90 21.14 22.63
C ASP A 144 2.52 20.81 23.22
N GLY A 145 1.68 21.81 23.53
CA GLY A 145 0.40 21.60 24.19
C GLY A 145 0.52 21.14 25.64
N LEU A 146 1.68 21.33 26.29
CA LEU A 146 1.91 20.94 27.68
C LEU A 146 1.17 21.87 28.64
N ASP A 147 0.44 21.29 29.60
CA ASP A 147 -0.22 22.06 30.66
C ASP A 147 0.81 22.78 31.55
N GLU A 148 0.48 24.00 31.96
CA GLU A 148 1.37 24.87 32.74
C GLU A 148 1.94 24.20 34.01
N PRO A 149 1.17 23.47 34.86
CA PRO A 149 1.72 22.77 36.02
C PRO A 149 2.77 21.71 35.66
N ILE A 150 2.60 21.05 34.50
CA ILE A 150 3.56 20.06 33.99
C ILE A 150 4.83 20.78 33.53
N GLY A 151 4.70 21.89 32.80
CA GLY A 151 5.84 22.71 32.38
C GLY A 151 6.68 23.24 33.55
N ILE A 152 6.03 23.74 34.60
CA ILE A 152 6.69 24.24 35.82
C ILE A 152 7.42 23.11 36.58
N HIS A 153 6.83 21.91 36.63
CA HIS A 153 7.45 20.75 37.26
C HIS A 153 8.67 20.26 36.48
N LEU A 154 8.54 20.16 35.16
CA LEU A 154 9.63 19.75 34.27
C LEU A 154 10.79 20.75 34.36
N TRP A 155 10.50 22.05 34.49
CA TRP A 155 11.49 23.08 34.75
C TRP A 155 12.25 22.82 36.05
N GLY A 156 11.53 22.54 37.14
CA GLY A 156 12.15 22.22 38.43
C GLY A 156 13.12 21.04 38.33
N ALA A 157 12.68 19.94 37.70
CA ALA A 157 13.49 18.73 37.56
C ALA A 157 14.79 18.95 36.77
N TYR A 158 14.75 19.75 35.71
CA TYR A 158 15.95 20.08 34.92
C TYR A 158 16.97 20.89 35.72
N TYR A 159 16.51 21.91 36.43
CA TYR A 159 17.41 22.79 37.17
C TYR A 159 17.92 22.13 38.46
N GLU A 160 17.14 21.25 39.09
CA GLU A 160 17.61 20.43 40.21
C GLU A 160 18.71 19.44 39.76
N ALA A 161 18.48 18.72 38.65
CA ALA A 161 19.46 17.79 38.09
C ALA A 161 20.77 18.49 37.70
N VAL A 162 20.68 19.64 37.01
CA VAL A 162 21.89 20.35 36.56
C VAL A 162 22.66 20.96 37.71
N LEU A 163 21.99 21.54 38.71
CA LEU A 163 22.66 22.12 39.90
C LEU A 163 23.43 21.04 40.67
N THR A 164 22.90 19.82 40.72
CA THR A 164 23.59 18.66 41.29
C THR A 164 24.81 18.27 40.45
N GLY A 165 24.64 18.18 39.14
CA GLY A 165 25.70 17.73 38.23
C GLY A 165 26.87 18.71 38.08
N ILE A 166 26.61 20.02 38.18
CA ILE A 166 27.63 21.07 38.01
C ILE A 166 28.37 21.43 39.30
N ALA A 167 28.04 20.80 40.43
CA ALA A 167 28.67 21.07 41.71
C ALA A 167 30.21 20.91 41.63
N GLY A 168 30.93 21.98 41.94
CA GLY A 168 32.40 22.03 41.89
C GLY A 168 33.01 22.33 40.51
N LEU A 169 32.20 22.61 39.49
CA LEU A 169 32.67 23.07 38.17
C LEU A 169 32.70 24.60 38.10
N GLN A 170 33.45 25.14 37.14
CA GLN A 170 33.36 26.55 36.78
C GLN A 170 32.06 26.77 35.99
N VAL A 171 31.14 27.56 36.53
CA VAL A 171 29.80 27.79 35.95
C VAL A 171 29.58 29.28 35.70
N PHE A 172 29.05 29.61 34.52
CA PHE A 172 28.61 30.94 34.15
C PHE A 172 27.08 30.92 33.97
N PRO A 173 26.30 31.25 35.00
CA PRO A 173 24.85 31.36 34.88
C PRO A 173 24.47 32.63 34.13
N VAL A 174 23.57 32.52 33.15
CA VAL A 174 23.12 33.64 32.31
C VAL A 174 21.60 33.66 32.28
N ALA A 175 20.99 34.69 32.86
CA ALA A 175 19.56 34.92 32.73
C ALA A 175 19.24 35.32 31.28
N TYR A 176 18.28 34.64 30.66
CA TYR A 176 17.88 34.90 29.29
C TYR A 176 17.43 36.35 29.06
N ASN A 177 16.75 36.94 30.06
CA ASN A 177 16.33 38.34 29.97
C ASN A 177 17.52 39.31 29.99
N ASP A 178 18.53 39.05 30.82
CA ASP A 178 19.74 39.89 30.85
C ASP A 178 20.55 39.76 29.55
N LEU A 179 20.58 38.56 28.96
CA LEU A 179 21.22 38.33 27.66
C LEU A 179 20.59 39.18 26.55
N LEU A 180 19.26 39.36 26.57
CA LEU A 180 18.56 40.18 25.57
C LEU A 180 18.61 41.68 25.90
N ASP A 181 18.47 42.05 27.17
CA ASP A 181 18.39 43.46 27.59
C ASP A 181 19.77 44.14 27.65
N ASN A 182 20.81 43.41 28.06
CA ASN A 182 22.19 43.89 28.13
C ASN A 182 23.20 42.74 27.95
N PRO A 183 23.39 42.24 26.70
CA PRO A 183 24.27 41.11 26.41
C PRO A 183 25.72 41.35 26.85
N THR A 184 26.21 42.60 26.77
CA THR A 184 27.56 42.97 27.22
C THR A 184 27.75 42.65 28.70
N LYS A 185 26.80 43.04 29.54
CA LYS A 185 26.85 42.75 30.97
C LYS A 185 26.59 41.28 31.29
N ALA A 186 25.67 40.65 30.55
CA ALA A 186 25.31 39.25 30.76
C ALA A 186 26.47 38.27 30.46
N LEU A 187 27.36 38.64 29.54
CA LEU A 187 28.50 37.82 29.11
C LEU A 187 29.87 38.37 29.57
N GLU A 188 29.89 39.41 30.40
CA GLU A 188 31.13 40.05 30.91
C GLU A 188 32.07 39.03 31.57
N ALA A 189 31.53 38.16 32.43
CA ALA A 189 32.34 37.13 33.10
C ALA A 189 32.90 36.07 32.12
N VAL A 190 32.22 35.83 30.99
CA VAL A 190 32.69 34.92 29.94
C VAL A 190 33.80 35.60 29.14
N ASP A 191 33.64 36.88 28.80
CA ASP A 191 34.63 37.75 28.12
C ASP A 191 35.93 37.88 28.93
N GLU A 192 35.83 38.09 30.23
CA GLU A 192 37.00 38.18 31.12
C GLU A 192 37.73 36.83 31.29
N THR A 193 37.04 35.70 31.10
CA THR A 193 37.62 34.36 31.33
C THR A 193 38.28 33.77 30.08
N PHE A 194 37.70 34.00 28.90
CA PHE A 194 38.10 33.31 27.67
C PHE A 194 38.72 34.29 26.67
N GLU A 195 40.05 34.24 26.54
CA GLU A 195 40.82 35.15 25.68
C GLU A 195 40.39 35.15 24.20
N ASP A 196 39.86 34.03 23.70
CA ASP A 196 39.40 33.87 22.31
C ASP A 196 37.94 34.30 22.08
N PHE A 197 37.24 34.75 23.13
CA PHE A 197 35.86 35.25 23.05
C PHE A 197 35.84 36.79 23.18
N SER A 198 35.00 37.43 22.37
CA SER A 198 34.75 38.86 22.44
C SER A 198 33.25 39.15 22.44
N VAL A 199 32.75 39.68 23.56
CA VAL A 199 31.35 40.08 23.71
C VAL A 199 31.00 41.25 22.79
N GLU A 200 31.93 42.18 22.56
CA GLU A 200 31.74 43.27 21.60
C GLU A 200 31.51 42.74 20.18
N ARG A 201 32.31 41.75 19.76
CA ARG A 201 32.15 41.07 18.47
C ARG A 201 30.81 40.34 18.38
N ALA A 202 30.43 39.62 19.44
CA ALA A 202 29.17 38.90 19.50
C ALA A 202 27.97 39.86 19.34
N VAL A 203 27.95 40.97 20.09
CA VAL A 203 26.87 41.97 20.05
C VAL A 203 26.79 42.68 18.69
N GLN A 204 27.92 42.91 18.02
CA GLN A 204 27.94 43.54 16.68
C GLN A 204 27.46 42.60 15.56
N ALA A 205 27.74 41.30 15.67
CA ALA A 205 27.31 40.31 14.69
C ALA A 205 25.85 39.89 14.86
N ASN A 206 25.34 39.94 16.10
CA ASN A 206 24.02 39.45 16.41
C ASN A 206 22.90 40.41 15.95
N THR A 207 21.92 39.87 15.24
CA THR A 207 20.73 40.61 14.73
C THR A 207 19.44 40.19 15.42
N LEU A 208 19.50 39.62 16.64
CA LEU A 208 18.33 39.27 17.43
C LEU A 208 17.47 40.52 17.66
N ASP A 209 16.30 40.54 17.02
CA ASP A 209 15.33 41.61 17.13
C ASP A 209 14.70 41.59 18.53
N GLN A 210 14.68 42.73 19.23
CA GLN A 210 14.04 42.85 20.55
C GLN A 210 12.52 42.57 20.47
N GLU A 211 11.95 42.53 19.26
CA GLU A 211 10.55 42.17 18.99
C GLU A 211 10.23 40.66 19.07
N LEU A 212 11.21 39.75 19.19
CA LEU A 212 10.98 38.30 19.36
C LEU A 212 10.47 37.90 20.76
N ARG A 213 10.14 38.88 21.62
CA ARG A 213 9.44 38.68 22.90
C ARG A 213 7.97 38.33 22.67
N HIS A 214 7.64 37.05 22.51
CA HIS A 214 6.24 36.62 22.37
C HIS A 214 5.45 36.65 23.70
N HIS A 215 6.11 36.63 24.86
CA HIS A 215 5.45 36.58 26.17
C HIS A 215 6.13 37.49 27.20
N HIS A 216 5.44 38.55 27.62
CA HIS A 216 5.76 39.28 28.84
C HIS A 216 4.89 38.70 29.96
N ALA A 217 5.49 38.13 31.01
CA ALA A 217 4.74 37.80 32.22
C ALA A 217 4.19 39.11 32.82
N GLN A 218 2.89 39.35 32.66
CA GLN A 218 2.21 40.36 33.47
C GLN A 218 2.25 39.89 34.92
N SER A 219 2.69 40.80 35.77
CA SER A 219 2.85 40.67 37.22
C SER A 219 1.71 39.89 37.91
N GLU A 220 2.02 38.71 38.43
CA GLU A 220 1.50 38.20 39.69
C GLU A 220 2.68 37.58 40.46
N GLU A 221 2.80 37.90 41.75
CA GLU A 221 3.90 37.42 42.60
C GLU A 221 4.05 35.90 42.50
N PRO A 222 5.27 35.34 42.40
CA PRO A 222 5.44 33.90 42.34
C PRO A 222 4.87 33.28 43.60
N SER A 223 3.84 32.45 43.45
CA SER A 223 3.32 31.62 44.54
C SER A 223 4.47 30.89 45.23
N ALA A 224 4.58 30.98 46.56
CA ALA A 224 5.65 30.35 47.32
C ALA A 224 5.73 28.84 47.01
N GLY A 225 6.83 28.42 46.37
CA GLY A 225 7.03 27.03 45.97
C GLY A 225 8.46 26.70 45.54
N PRO A 226 8.79 25.41 45.29
CA PRO A 226 10.15 24.94 45.01
C PRO A 226 10.82 25.63 43.80
N SER A 227 10.08 25.87 42.72
CA SER A 227 10.63 26.50 41.50
C SER A 227 11.05 27.97 41.72
N THR A 228 10.39 28.69 42.63
CA THR A 228 10.77 30.07 43.01
C THR A 228 12.08 30.08 43.80
N GLN A 229 12.31 29.08 44.67
CA GLN A 229 13.56 28.95 45.41
C GLN A 229 14.72 28.62 44.47
N LEU A 230 14.51 27.72 43.50
CA LEU A 230 15.49 27.42 42.44
C LEU A 230 15.80 28.66 41.58
N LEU A 231 14.79 29.43 41.18
CA LEU A 231 14.99 30.64 40.39
C LEU A 231 15.81 31.68 41.17
N ASN A 232 15.49 31.91 42.44
CA ASN A 232 16.25 32.81 43.30
C ASN A 232 17.70 32.35 43.48
N HIS A 233 17.93 31.04 43.58
CA HIS A 233 19.27 30.47 43.67
C HIS A 233 20.08 30.72 42.38
N LEU A 234 19.49 30.49 41.20
CA LEU A 234 20.14 30.77 39.91
C LEU A 234 20.47 32.25 39.74
N SER A 235 19.56 33.15 40.11
CA SER A 235 19.82 34.60 40.13
C SER A 235 20.93 34.98 41.13
N GLY A 236 20.99 34.31 42.28
CA GLY A 236 22.06 34.48 43.27
C GLY A 236 23.42 34.05 42.73
N LEU A 237 23.49 32.92 42.02
CA LEU A 237 24.72 32.44 41.37
C LEU A 237 25.24 33.45 40.34
N GLN A 238 24.36 34.03 39.52
CA GLN A 238 24.75 35.07 38.55
C GLN A 238 25.22 36.37 39.20
N ALA A 239 24.65 36.74 40.35
CA ALA A 239 25.09 37.90 41.13
C ALA A 239 26.37 37.65 41.95
N GLY A 240 26.97 36.45 41.88
CA GLY A 240 28.15 36.08 42.67
C GLY A 240 27.86 35.89 44.18
N ILE A 241 26.60 35.68 44.56
CA ILE A 241 26.18 35.50 45.95
C ILE A 241 26.20 34.00 46.28
N ALA A 242 27.13 33.57 47.13
CA ALA A 242 27.17 32.19 47.63
C ALA A 242 25.96 31.92 48.54
N GLN A 243 25.01 31.10 48.09
CA GLN A 243 23.92 30.58 48.94
C GLN A 243 23.94 29.05 48.92
N GLY A 244 23.81 28.44 50.10
CA GLY A 244 23.86 26.99 50.30
C GLY A 244 22.74 26.23 49.55
N GLY A 245 22.89 24.91 49.47
CA GLY A 245 22.04 24.01 48.68
C GLY A 245 20.54 24.17 48.95
N VAL A 246 19.74 24.03 47.88
CA VAL A 246 18.28 24.10 47.91
C VAL A 246 17.73 22.68 48.10
N ASP A 247 16.95 22.43 49.14
CA ASP A 247 16.24 21.16 49.35
C ASP A 247 14.83 21.27 48.76
N THR A 248 14.61 20.67 47.59
CA THR A 248 13.35 20.75 46.83
C THR A 248 12.72 19.38 46.62
N SER A 249 12.27 18.72 47.70
CA SER A 249 11.51 17.47 47.53
C SER A 249 10.17 17.74 46.82
N VAL A 250 10.05 17.39 45.54
CA VAL A 250 8.80 17.55 44.79
C VAL A 250 7.82 16.38 45.06
N ASP A 251 6.52 16.62 44.94
CA ASP A 251 5.44 15.64 45.19
C ASP A 251 5.52 14.41 44.25
N SER A 252 5.42 13.20 44.82
CA SER A 252 5.54 11.91 44.12
C SER A 252 4.37 11.58 43.18
N SER A 253 3.22 12.24 43.36
CA SER A 253 1.99 12.01 42.60
C SER A 253 2.09 12.51 41.14
N VAL A 254 2.78 13.63 40.91
CA VAL A 254 3.00 14.22 39.57
C VAL A 254 4.04 13.41 38.77
N ALA A 255 5.06 12.88 39.44
CA ALA A 255 6.05 11.99 38.82
C ALA A 255 5.42 10.68 38.31
N MET A 256 4.38 10.18 38.99
CA MET A 256 3.59 9.03 38.52
C MET A 256 2.77 9.38 37.28
N ALA A 257 2.14 10.57 37.24
CA ALA A 257 1.39 11.03 36.07
C ALA A 257 2.27 11.19 34.82
N LEU A 258 3.50 11.72 34.99
CA LEU A 258 4.49 11.81 33.92
C LEU A 258 5.00 10.43 33.47
N ARG A 259 5.12 9.46 34.38
CA ARG A 259 5.43 8.06 34.03
C ARG A 259 4.31 7.36 33.25
N VAL A 260 3.05 7.65 33.56
CA VAL A 260 1.88 7.09 32.83
C VAL A 260 1.74 7.73 31.44
N ALA A 261 1.89 9.06 31.34
CA ALA A 261 1.96 9.75 30.05
C ALA A 261 3.15 9.27 29.21
N TRP A 262 4.29 8.97 29.84
CA TRP A 262 5.47 8.39 29.20
C TRP A 262 5.28 6.93 28.76
N LEU A 263 4.57 6.08 29.51
CA LEU A 263 4.25 4.72 29.05
C LEU A 263 3.38 4.71 27.78
N VAL A 264 2.52 5.72 27.64
CA VAL A 264 1.70 5.95 26.44
C VAL A 264 2.54 6.53 25.29
N ASP A 265 3.42 7.50 25.58
CA ASP A 265 4.34 8.10 24.60
C ASP A 265 5.47 7.15 24.15
N LEU A 266 5.93 6.21 25.00
CA LEU A 266 6.93 5.18 24.65
C LEU A 266 6.37 4.18 23.64
N HIS A 267 5.06 3.93 23.69
CA HIS A 267 4.36 3.10 22.72
C HIS A 267 4.26 3.82 21.36
N LEU A 268 3.90 5.10 21.36
CA LEU A 268 3.81 5.94 20.16
C LEU A 268 5.19 6.32 19.57
N ARG A 269 6.22 6.49 20.39
CA ARG A 269 7.58 6.83 19.92
C ARG A 269 8.37 5.65 19.41
N ARG A 270 8.08 4.41 19.85
CA ARG A 270 8.62 3.21 19.19
C ARG A 270 8.10 3.12 17.76
N GLU A 271 6.82 3.43 17.54
CA GLU A 271 6.27 3.54 16.19
C GLU A 271 6.91 4.70 15.41
N ILE A 272 7.15 5.86 16.03
CA ILE A 272 7.80 7.00 15.35
C ILE A 272 9.29 6.76 15.06
N ASP A 273 10.07 6.10 15.92
CA ASP A 273 11.48 5.79 15.68
C ASP A 273 11.65 4.72 14.58
N VAL A 274 10.71 3.76 14.50
CA VAL A 274 10.59 2.84 13.36
C VAL A 274 10.23 3.61 12.10
N LEU A 275 9.22 4.49 12.15
CA LEU A 275 8.82 5.33 11.02
C LEU A 275 9.89 6.35 10.60
N VAL A 276 10.73 6.84 11.51
CA VAL A 276 11.85 7.75 11.21
C VAL A 276 13.06 6.99 10.69
N GLY A 277 13.31 5.77 11.18
CA GLY A 277 14.28 4.83 10.60
C GLY A 277 13.90 4.45 9.18
N GLU A 278 12.65 4.02 8.97
CA GLU A 278 12.06 3.75 7.66
C GLU A 278 12.03 5.00 6.78
N ARG A 279 11.72 6.19 7.32
CA ARG A 279 11.78 7.46 6.57
C ARG A 279 13.21 7.85 6.22
N ASN A 280 14.21 7.62 7.08
CA ASN A 280 15.60 7.96 6.81
C ASN A 280 16.23 6.98 5.82
N GLU A 281 15.90 5.70 5.92
CA GLU A 281 16.29 4.67 4.95
C GLU A 281 15.56 4.86 3.63
N ALA A 282 14.27 5.18 3.65
CA ALA A 282 13.52 5.60 2.48
C ALA A 282 14.02 6.94 1.93
N ARG A 283 14.54 7.87 2.74
CA ARG A 283 15.15 9.13 2.28
C ARG A 283 16.54 8.92 1.71
N LEU A 284 17.30 7.94 2.20
CA LEU A 284 18.58 7.51 1.62
C LEU A 284 18.35 6.81 0.29
N LYS A 285 17.44 5.81 0.25
CA LYS A 285 17.00 5.14 -0.99
C LYS A 285 16.32 6.11 -1.95
N LEU A 286 15.55 7.08 -1.46
CA LEU A 286 14.95 8.14 -2.27
C LEU A 286 16.00 9.15 -2.71
N ASN A 287 17.04 9.49 -1.95
CA ASN A 287 18.11 10.36 -2.43
C ASN A 287 18.99 9.64 -3.46
N GLU A 288 19.27 8.34 -3.29
CA GLU A 288 19.98 7.52 -4.27
C GLU A 288 19.13 7.29 -5.54
N ASN A 289 17.85 6.95 -5.38
CA ASN A 289 16.90 6.86 -6.50
C ASN A 289 16.59 8.23 -7.10
N THR A 290 16.60 9.32 -6.34
CA THR A 290 16.36 10.68 -6.86
C THR A 290 17.62 11.20 -7.54
N GLU A 291 18.84 10.89 -7.10
CA GLU A 291 20.05 11.19 -7.88
C GLU A 291 20.11 10.35 -9.15
N PHE A 292 19.70 9.07 -9.09
CA PHE A 292 19.60 8.20 -10.26
C PHE A 292 18.50 8.68 -11.23
N LEU A 293 17.30 8.96 -10.73
CA LEU A 293 16.16 9.48 -11.50
C LEU A 293 16.37 10.92 -11.92
N LEU A 294 17.10 11.77 -11.19
CA LEU A 294 17.49 13.10 -11.64
C LEU A 294 18.54 12.98 -12.75
N ARG A 295 19.48 12.02 -12.67
CA ARG A 295 20.40 11.75 -13.79
C ARG A 295 19.66 11.21 -15.01
N GLU A 296 18.75 10.26 -14.86
CA GLU A 296 17.90 9.75 -15.95
C GLU A 296 16.93 10.81 -16.47
N ARG A 297 16.34 11.63 -15.59
CA ARG A 297 15.44 12.72 -15.97
C ARG A 297 16.22 13.85 -16.62
N ASP A 298 17.41 14.19 -16.18
CA ASP A 298 18.23 15.23 -16.81
C ASP A 298 18.77 14.73 -18.16
N LEU A 299 19.10 13.44 -18.29
CA LEU A 299 19.37 12.78 -19.59
C LEU A 299 18.12 12.76 -20.50
N SER A 300 16.94 12.46 -19.94
CA SER A 300 15.67 12.44 -20.66
C SER A 300 15.17 13.84 -21.01
N ILE A 301 15.42 14.85 -20.16
CA ILE A 301 15.15 16.26 -20.43
C ILE A 301 16.09 16.75 -21.51
N LEU A 302 17.38 16.38 -21.50
CA LEU A 302 18.31 16.72 -22.59
C LEU A 302 17.91 16.04 -23.91
N GLN A 303 17.45 14.79 -23.88
CA GLN A 303 16.92 14.08 -25.05
C GLN A 303 15.57 14.67 -25.52
N PHE A 304 14.68 15.02 -24.60
CA PHE A 304 13.39 15.64 -24.88
C PHE A 304 13.57 17.08 -25.37
N GLU A 305 14.50 17.86 -24.84
CA GLU A 305 14.85 19.19 -25.35
C GLU A 305 15.47 19.10 -26.75
N ALA A 306 16.30 18.09 -27.02
CA ALA A 306 16.80 17.82 -28.36
C ALA A 306 15.67 17.46 -29.34
N GLN A 307 14.76 16.56 -28.95
CA GLN A 307 13.59 16.18 -29.75
C GLN A 307 12.58 17.32 -29.89
N ASN A 308 12.34 18.10 -28.84
CA ASN A 308 11.39 19.23 -28.83
C ASN A 308 11.95 20.41 -29.62
N ASN A 309 13.26 20.64 -29.65
CA ASN A 309 13.89 21.59 -30.58
C ASN A 309 13.73 21.12 -32.04
N GLN A 310 13.82 19.81 -32.29
CA GLN A 310 13.59 19.23 -33.61
C GLN A 310 12.11 19.34 -34.02
N LEU A 311 11.17 19.06 -33.11
CA LEU A 311 9.73 19.25 -33.31
C LEU A 311 9.35 20.73 -33.47
N HIS A 312 9.96 21.64 -32.70
CA HIS A 312 9.72 23.08 -32.81
C HIS A 312 10.15 23.62 -34.18
N SER A 313 11.19 23.04 -34.79
CA SER A 313 11.58 23.35 -36.18
C SER A 313 10.54 22.88 -37.20
N VAL A 314 9.97 21.69 -37.01
CA VAL A 314 8.90 21.14 -37.87
C VAL A 314 7.58 21.89 -37.66
N VAL A 315 7.24 22.26 -36.42
CA VAL A 315 6.07 23.06 -36.09
C VAL A 315 6.21 24.47 -36.65
N LEU A 316 7.39 25.10 -36.60
CA LEU A 316 7.63 26.39 -37.26
C LEU A 316 7.43 26.30 -38.77
N ASP A 317 7.99 25.29 -39.45
CA ASP A 317 7.80 25.08 -40.89
C ASP A 317 6.32 24.80 -41.25
N THR A 318 5.64 23.99 -40.43
CA THR A 318 4.22 23.68 -40.60
C THR A 318 3.34 24.89 -40.32
N THR A 319 3.68 25.70 -39.30
CA THR A 319 2.97 26.93 -38.95
C THR A 319 3.15 27.96 -40.05
N GLU A 320 4.36 28.14 -40.61
CA GLU A 320 4.57 29.00 -41.78
C GLU A 320 3.76 28.53 -43.00
N ARG A 321 3.68 27.21 -43.25
CA ARG A 321 2.83 26.63 -44.30
C ARG A 321 1.34 26.90 -44.07
N LEU A 322 0.87 26.73 -42.84
CA LEU A 322 -0.52 26.98 -42.44
C LEU A 322 -0.86 28.47 -42.43
N GLU A 323 0.09 29.34 -42.10
CA GLU A 323 -0.09 30.79 -42.17
C GLU A 323 -0.18 31.27 -43.61
N ARG A 324 0.62 30.72 -44.53
CA ARG A 324 0.46 30.96 -45.97
C ARG A 324 -0.92 30.49 -46.47
N GLN A 325 -1.34 29.27 -46.10
CA GLN A 325 -2.67 28.77 -46.46
C GLN A 325 -3.81 29.59 -45.81
N ARG A 326 -3.63 30.09 -44.59
CA ARG A 326 -4.58 30.96 -43.88
C ARG A 326 -4.65 32.32 -44.53
N ASP A 327 -3.53 32.88 -44.96
CA ASP A 327 -3.49 34.18 -45.62
C ASP A 327 -4.08 34.08 -47.04
N ASP A 328 -3.84 32.99 -47.75
CA ASP A 328 -4.54 32.63 -49.00
C ASP A 328 -6.06 32.49 -48.77
N ALA A 329 -6.46 31.80 -47.68
CA ALA A 329 -7.86 31.65 -47.31
C ALA A 329 -8.49 32.96 -46.82
N ARG A 330 -7.74 33.85 -46.16
CA ARG A 330 -8.17 35.19 -45.76
C ARG A 330 -8.32 36.10 -46.96
N GLU A 331 -7.45 36.00 -47.95
CA GLU A 331 -7.57 36.75 -49.20
C GLU A 331 -8.81 36.28 -49.99
N ALA A 332 -9.03 34.96 -50.05
CA ALA A 332 -10.27 34.39 -50.58
C ALA A 332 -11.50 34.86 -49.78
N HIS A 333 -11.44 34.86 -48.44
CA HIS A 333 -12.53 35.32 -47.57
C HIS A 333 -12.72 36.84 -47.61
N ARG A 334 -11.68 37.62 -47.90
CA ARG A 334 -11.73 39.07 -48.12
C ARG A 334 -12.42 39.38 -49.43
N LEU A 335 -12.16 38.62 -50.49
CA LEU A 335 -12.87 38.71 -51.77
C LEU A 335 -14.37 38.35 -51.60
N THR A 336 -14.68 37.26 -50.88
CA THR A 336 -16.06 36.89 -50.54
C THR A 336 -16.71 37.89 -49.58
N GLY A 337 -15.93 38.45 -48.66
CA GLY A 337 -16.32 39.46 -47.68
C GLY A 337 -16.59 40.83 -48.31
N GLN A 338 -15.87 41.20 -49.38
CA GLN A 338 -16.16 42.39 -50.17
C GLN A 338 -17.47 42.23 -50.94
N GLN A 339 -17.73 41.04 -51.51
CA GLN A 339 -19.02 40.71 -52.11
C GLN A 339 -20.17 40.76 -51.07
N LEU A 340 -19.95 40.22 -49.86
CA LEU A 340 -20.91 40.26 -48.75
C LEU A 340 -21.06 41.65 -48.12
N ALA A 341 -20.02 42.48 -48.11
CA ALA A 341 -20.05 43.87 -47.62
C ALA A 341 -20.79 44.79 -48.60
N GLU A 342 -20.72 44.53 -49.90
CA GLU A 342 -21.58 45.19 -50.88
C GLU A 342 -23.05 44.83 -50.67
N ILE A 343 -23.35 43.55 -50.36
CA ILE A 343 -24.68 43.07 -49.99
C ILE A 343 -25.13 43.67 -48.64
N ARG A 344 -24.25 43.73 -47.63
CA ARG A 344 -24.54 44.31 -46.31
C ARG A 344 -24.67 45.82 -46.33
N ARG A 345 -23.93 46.54 -47.17
CA ARG A 345 -24.08 48.00 -47.33
C ARG A 345 -25.47 48.33 -47.87
N ARG A 346 -26.03 47.48 -48.74
CA ARG A 346 -27.44 47.58 -49.18
C ARG A 346 -28.45 47.27 -48.06
N LEU A 347 -28.06 46.49 -47.06
CA LEU A 347 -28.89 46.14 -45.90
C LEU A 347 -28.73 47.12 -44.71
N SER A 348 -27.56 47.74 -44.53
CA SER A 348 -27.27 48.62 -43.39
C SER A 348 -27.62 50.09 -43.63
N ASP A 349 -28.03 50.46 -44.85
CA ASP A 349 -28.79 51.69 -45.07
C ASP A 349 -30.19 51.61 -44.40
N TYR A 350 -30.61 50.44 -43.94
CA TYR A 350 -31.94 50.18 -43.40
C TYR A 350 -32.04 50.23 -41.86
N GLU A 351 -30.94 50.02 -41.10
CA GLU A 351 -31.05 49.80 -39.64
C GLU A 351 -29.94 50.48 -38.82
N GLY A 352 -29.74 51.77 -39.07
CA GLY A 352 -28.89 52.64 -38.25
C GLY A 352 -29.67 53.39 -37.17
N SER A 353 -29.77 52.84 -35.95
CA SER A 353 -29.70 53.69 -34.74
C SER A 353 -29.56 52.94 -33.41
N ARG A 354 -28.42 53.22 -32.77
CA ARG A 354 -28.12 53.28 -31.31
C ARG A 354 -27.89 51.94 -30.60
N ALA A 355 -26.63 51.53 -30.43
CA ALA A 355 -25.63 51.98 -29.42
C ALA A 355 -25.91 51.40 -28.02
N ALA A 356 -25.16 50.39 -27.54
CA ALA A 356 -23.86 50.50 -26.86
C ALA A 356 -23.95 51.37 -25.60
N GLY A 357 -23.55 50.97 -24.39
CA GLY A 357 -22.87 49.79 -23.87
C GLY A 357 -22.41 50.17 -22.46
N PHE A 358 -22.51 49.28 -21.47
CA PHE A 358 -21.80 49.42 -20.19
C PHE A 358 -21.91 48.11 -19.40
N ALA A 359 -20.87 47.78 -18.63
CA ALA A 359 -20.84 46.71 -17.61
C ALA A 359 -20.61 45.25 -18.07
N ARG A 360 -19.51 44.99 -18.79
CA ARG A 360 -18.96 43.62 -18.93
C ARG A 360 -17.63 43.39 -18.19
N ARG A 361 -17.42 44.00 -17.01
CA ARG A 361 -16.25 43.71 -16.14
C ARG A 361 -16.54 43.77 -14.63
N LEU A 362 -17.47 42.95 -14.12
CA LEU A 362 -17.63 42.77 -12.66
C LEU A 362 -18.40 41.49 -12.26
N TRP A 363 -18.02 40.30 -12.76
CA TRP A 363 -18.75 39.06 -12.42
C TRP A 363 -17.94 37.75 -12.34
N ALA A 364 -16.72 37.76 -11.78
CA ALA A 364 -15.96 36.50 -11.61
C ALA A 364 -15.30 36.26 -10.24
N THR A 365 -15.43 37.14 -9.24
CA THR A 365 -14.74 36.96 -7.93
C THR A 365 -15.66 36.92 -6.72
N LYS A 366 -17.00 36.92 -6.90
CA LYS A 366 -17.98 36.85 -5.78
C LYS A 366 -18.64 35.49 -5.56
N ARG A 367 -18.23 34.43 -6.28
CA ARG A 367 -18.87 33.10 -6.20
C ARG A 367 -18.12 32.01 -5.41
N ARG A 368 -16.89 32.25 -4.93
CA ARG A 368 -16.11 31.23 -4.19
C ARG A 368 -16.10 31.39 -2.65
N ILE A 369 -16.47 32.55 -2.11
CA ILE A 369 -16.39 32.82 -0.65
C ILE A 369 -17.68 32.40 0.11
N ARG A 370 -18.80 32.12 -0.57
CA ARG A 370 -20.04 31.66 0.08
C ARG A 370 -20.14 30.14 0.26
N ALA A 371 -19.29 29.35 -0.38
CA ALA A 371 -19.34 27.89 -0.31
C ALA A 371 -18.60 27.31 0.93
N VAL A 372 -17.63 28.03 1.49
CA VAL A 372 -16.80 27.51 2.60
C VAL A 372 -17.39 27.81 3.98
N LYS A 373 -18.09 28.95 4.15
CA LYS A 373 -18.73 29.31 5.43
C LYS A 373 -19.91 28.43 5.85
N LYS A 374 -20.49 27.64 4.94
CA LYS A 374 -21.62 26.74 5.25
C LYS A 374 -21.16 25.36 5.76
N ARG A 375 -19.87 25.04 5.65
CA ARG A 375 -19.31 23.72 6.02
C ARG A 375 -18.75 23.66 7.45
N LEU A 376 -18.54 24.81 8.10
CA LEU A 376 -17.96 24.90 9.46
C LEU A 376 -18.98 25.04 10.59
N ALA A 377 -20.27 25.25 10.29
CA ALA A 377 -21.32 25.43 11.30
C ALA A 377 -22.05 24.12 11.70
N ARG A 378 -21.58 22.95 11.24
CA ARG A 378 -22.30 21.67 11.40
C ARG A 378 -21.53 20.61 12.20
N ARG A 379 -20.54 21.03 12.99
CA ARG A 379 -19.66 20.12 13.78
C ARG A 379 -19.82 20.26 15.30
N SER A 380 -20.91 20.86 15.78
CA SER A 380 -21.20 20.98 17.21
C SER A 380 -22.70 20.80 17.47
N SER A 381 -23.17 19.54 17.48
CA SER A 381 -24.41 19.11 18.14
C SER A 381 -24.58 17.60 18.04
N VAL A 382 -23.97 16.82 18.94
CA VAL A 382 -24.42 15.45 19.23
C VAL A 382 -24.34 15.25 20.74
N THR A 383 -25.37 15.75 21.42
CA THR A 383 -25.86 15.24 22.72
C THR A 383 -27.20 15.92 22.99
N GLU A 384 -28.24 15.46 22.29
CA GLU A 384 -29.63 15.60 22.72
C GLU A 384 -30.48 14.66 21.86
N GLN A 385 -31.20 13.73 22.50
CA GLN A 385 -32.23 12.93 21.85
C GLN A 385 -33.37 13.88 21.43
N SER A 386 -33.41 14.27 20.16
CA SER A 386 -34.55 14.95 19.56
C SER A 386 -35.53 13.91 19.00
N GLU A 387 -36.83 14.13 19.22
CA GLU A 387 -37.91 13.40 18.53
C GLU A 387 -37.68 13.41 17.01
N PRO A 388 -38.07 12.34 16.27
CA PRO A 388 -37.77 12.22 14.85
C PRO A 388 -38.35 13.41 14.07
N ASP A 389 -37.49 14.16 13.38
CA ASP A 389 -37.89 15.18 12.42
C ASP A 389 -38.83 14.52 11.40
N ILE A 390 -40.12 14.87 11.43
CA ILE A 390 -41.09 14.44 10.42
C ILE A 390 -40.68 15.10 9.10
N VAL A 391 -40.01 14.32 8.25
CA VAL A 391 -39.62 14.76 6.91
C VAL A 391 -40.88 14.84 6.06
N ASP A 392 -41.29 16.05 5.70
CA ASP A 392 -42.44 16.28 4.84
C ASP A 392 -42.16 15.72 3.43
N ALA A 393 -42.96 14.74 3.00
CA ALA A 393 -42.85 14.10 1.69
C ALA A 393 -42.83 15.11 0.54
N SER A 394 -43.54 16.24 0.65
CA SER A 394 -43.59 17.27 -0.39
C SER A 394 -42.23 17.95 -0.65
N THR A 395 -41.32 17.90 0.32
CA THR A 395 -39.99 18.51 0.23
C THR A 395 -38.94 17.61 -0.44
N LEU A 396 -39.21 16.31 -0.57
CA LEU A 396 -38.33 15.36 -1.21
C LEU A 396 -38.65 15.18 -2.70
N PRO A 397 -37.67 15.27 -3.61
CA PRO A 397 -37.89 14.95 -5.02
C PRO A 397 -38.15 13.44 -5.17
N PRO A 398 -39.06 13.03 -6.07
CA PRO A 398 -39.29 11.62 -6.36
C PRO A 398 -38.10 11.02 -7.09
N VAL A 399 -37.91 9.71 -6.95
CA VAL A 399 -36.89 8.93 -7.66
C VAL A 399 -37.47 8.39 -8.96
N ILE A 400 -36.66 8.37 -10.04
CA ILE A 400 -37.03 7.85 -11.35
C ILE A 400 -36.08 6.71 -11.70
N LEU A 401 -36.49 5.48 -11.42
CA LEU A 401 -35.71 4.30 -11.76
C LEU A 401 -35.95 3.87 -13.22
N PRO A 402 -34.97 3.21 -13.87
CA PRO A 402 -35.18 2.55 -15.14
C PRO A 402 -36.22 1.42 -15.02
N SER A 403 -36.88 1.10 -16.14
CA SER A 403 -37.81 -0.04 -16.24
C SER A 403 -37.23 -1.09 -17.16
N PHE A 404 -37.32 -2.35 -16.75
CA PHE A 404 -36.87 -3.50 -17.53
C PHE A 404 -37.97 -4.57 -17.53
N ASP A 405 -38.26 -5.12 -18.71
CA ASP A 405 -39.28 -6.16 -18.86
C ASP A 405 -38.84 -7.49 -18.21
N GLU A 406 -37.56 -7.82 -18.37
CA GLU A 406 -36.91 -9.01 -17.81
C GLU A 406 -35.79 -8.58 -16.87
N PRO A 407 -36.09 -8.22 -15.61
CA PRO A 407 -35.06 -7.87 -14.63
C PRO A 407 -34.19 -9.09 -14.33
N LEU A 408 -32.87 -8.92 -14.30
CA LEU A 408 -31.94 -9.95 -13.85
C LEU A 408 -31.94 -10.04 -12.32
N VAL A 409 -32.03 -8.89 -11.65
CA VAL A 409 -32.04 -8.77 -10.19
C VAL A 409 -33.32 -8.09 -9.70
N SER A 410 -33.95 -8.62 -8.67
CA SER A 410 -34.98 -7.92 -7.90
C SER A 410 -34.39 -7.42 -6.60
N ILE A 411 -34.36 -6.09 -6.41
CA ILE A 411 -33.93 -5.45 -5.16
C ILE A 411 -35.15 -5.31 -4.26
N VAL A 412 -35.14 -5.95 -3.10
CA VAL A 412 -36.26 -5.98 -2.14
C VAL A 412 -35.89 -5.16 -0.90
N ILE A 413 -36.68 -4.12 -0.62
CA ILE A 413 -36.43 -3.13 0.43
C ILE A 413 -37.66 -3.08 1.36
N PRO A 414 -37.64 -3.75 2.52
CA PRO A 414 -38.68 -3.59 3.52
C PRO A 414 -38.54 -2.23 4.24
N ILE A 415 -39.67 -1.57 4.51
CA ILE A 415 -39.69 -0.28 5.21
C ILE A 415 -40.76 -0.26 6.32
N TYR A 416 -40.48 0.49 7.39
CA TYR A 416 -41.44 0.85 8.43
C TYR A 416 -41.13 2.27 8.91
N GLY A 417 -41.64 3.26 8.17
CA GLY A 417 -41.33 4.68 8.36
C GLY A 417 -39.94 5.07 7.85
N GLN A 418 -39.41 6.15 8.42
CA GLN A 418 -38.09 6.73 8.09
C GLN A 418 -37.97 7.15 6.62
N LEU A 419 -38.97 7.86 6.11
CA LEU A 419 -39.00 8.37 4.73
C LEU A 419 -37.65 8.96 4.25
N GLY A 420 -36.95 9.73 5.11
CA GLY A 420 -35.63 10.28 4.77
C GLY A 420 -34.58 9.23 4.38
N MET A 421 -34.54 8.10 5.09
CA MET A 421 -33.62 6.98 4.81
C MET A 421 -34.01 6.26 3.53
N THR A 422 -35.28 5.88 3.41
CA THR A 422 -35.82 5.22 2.21
C THR A 422 -35.55 6.05 0.95
N ALA A 423 -35.74 7.37 1.02
CA ALA A 423 -35.46 8.27 -0.09
C ALA A 423 -33.95 8.38 -0.41
N GLY A 424 -33.08 8.31 0.61
CA GLY A 424 -31.63 8.24 0.43
C GLY A 424 -31.20 6.95 -0.28
N CYS A 425 -31.69 5.81 0.20
CA CYS A 425 -31.43 4.49 -0.37
C CYS A 425 -31.84 4.42 -1.85
N LEU A 426 -33.10 4.73 -2.18
CA LEU A 426 -33.59 4.68 -3.56
C LEU A 426 -32.83 5.64 -4.49
N ARG A 427 -32.43 6.82 -3.99
CA ARG A 427 -31.63 7.77 -4.77
C ARG A 427 -30.21 7.27 -5.02
N SER A 428 -29.60 6.58 -4.07
CA SER A 428 -28.28 5.98 -4.28
C SER A 428 -28.34 4.92 -5.40
N ILE A 429 -29.39 4.09 -5.42
CA ILE A 429 -29.62 3.12 -6.50
C ILE A 429 -29.76 3.81 -7.85
N GLU A 430 -30.60 4.84 -7.95
CA GLU A 430 -30.82 5.64 -9.16
C GLU A 430 -29.52 6.25 -9.71
N GLN A 431 -28.62 6.69 -8.83
CA GLN A 431 -27.42 7.43 -9.21
C GLN A 431 -26.27 6.54 -9.68
N VAL A 432 -26.12 5.35 -9.11
CA VAL A 432 -24.88 4.57 -9.27
C VAL A 432 -25.07 3.17 -9.88
N THR A 433 -26.32 2.74 -10.08
CA THR A 433 -26.61 1.40 -10.61
C THR A 433 -26.81 1.47 -12.13
N GLU A 434 -25.78 1.07 -12.87
CA GLU A 434 -25.77 1.08 -14.34
C GLU A 434 -25.58 -0.34 -14.91
N HIS A 435 -25.96 -0.53 -16.17
CA HIS A 435 -25.64 -1.72 -17.01
C HIS A 435 -26.18 -3.09 -16.56
N ILE A 436 -26.90 -3.19 -15.45
CA ILE A 436 -27.58 -4.41 -15.00
C ILE A 436 -29.10 -4.21 -15.07
N PRO A 437 -29.87 -5.08 -15.73
CA PRO A 437 -31.34 -5.04 -15.66
C PRO A 437 -31.83 -5.38 -14.25
N TYR A 438 -32.58 -4.48 -13.60
CA TYR A 438 -33.10 -4.70 -12.25
C TYR A 438 -34.53 -4.18 -12.07
N GLU A 439 -35.22 -4.66 -11.04
CA GLU A 439 -36.44 -4.04 -10.53
C GLU A 439 -36.28 -3.73 -9.04
N VAL A 440 -36.99 -2.72 -8.56
CA VAL A 440 -37.02 -2.36 -7.13
C VAL A 440 -38.42 -2.60 -6.57
N ILE A 441 -38.47 -3.38 -5.49
CA ILE A 441 -39.67 -3.75 -4.77
C ILE A 441 -39.54 -3.19 -3.36
N VAL A 442 -40.39 -2.23 -3.03
CA VAL A 442 -40.47 -1.67 -1.67
C VAL A 442 -41.64 -2.32 -0.95
N VAL A 443 -41.37 -2.96 0.19
CA VAL A 443 -42.42 -3.55 1.02
C VAL A 443 -42.72 -2.60 2.18
N ASP A 444 -43.82 -1.86 2.07
CA ASP A 444 -44.28 -0.94 3.10
C ASP A 444 -45.06 -1.69 4.19
N ASP A 445 -44.41 -1.89 5.34
CA ASP A 445 -44.95 -2.65 6.47
C ASP A 445 -45.86 -1.81 7.37
N CYS A 446 -46.82 -1.11 6.76
CA CYS A 446 -47.70 -0.11 7.36
C CYS A 446 -46.95 1.09 8.00
N SER A 447 -46.06 1.72 7.23
CA SER A 447 -45.28 2.88 7.69
C SER A 447 -46.17 3.97 8.33
N PRO A 448 -45.78 4.48 9.52
CA PRO A 448 -46.58 5.47 10.24
C PRO A 448 -46.38 6.92 9.75
N ASP A 449 -45.53 7.13 8.72
CA ASP A 449 -45.19 8.44 8.15
C ASP A 449 -45.66 8.56 6.68
N ASP A 450 -45.28 9.65 6.01
CA ASP A 450 -45.67 9.93 4.62
C ASP A 450 -44.93 9.08 3.57
N SER A 451 -44.30 7.95 3.96
CA SER A 451 -43.56 7.08 3.03
C SER A 451 -44.41 6.60 1.86
N SER A 452 -45.62 6.12 2.12
CA SER A 452 -46.56 5.67 1.07
C SER A 452 -46.89 6.78 0.07
N VAL A 453 -47.21 7.98 0.57
CA VAL A 453 -47.52 9.17 -0.24
C VAL A 453 -46.33 9.58 -1.11
N TRP A 454 -45.11 9.47 -0.60
CA TRP A 454 -43.91 9.77 -1.38
C TRP A 454 -43.60 8.70 -2.43
N LEU A 455 -43.77 7.41 -2.09
CA LEU A 455 -43.57 6.29 -3.01
C LEU A 455 -44.51 6.35 -4.23
N ASP A 456 -45.77 6.79 -4.04
CA ASP A 456 -46.74 7.01 -5.13
C ASP A 456 -46.26 8.01 -6.19
N ARG A 457 -45.30 8.88 -5.84
CA ARG A 457 -44.71 9.87 -6.75
C ARG A 457 -43.47 9.35 -7.46
N CYS A 458 -42.91 8.23 -7.02
CA CYS A 458 -41.72 7.62 -7.62
C CYS A 458 -42.10 6.81 -8.87
N SER A 459 -41.18 6.73 -9.84
CA SER A 459 -41.39 5.98 -11.09
C SER A 459 -40.64 4.66 -11.07
N ASN A 460 -41.30 3.60 -11.56
CA ASN A 460 -40.74 2.23 -11.66
C ASN A 460 -40.29 1.63 -10.31
N VAL A 461 -40.90 2.06 -9.21
CA VAL A 461 -40.81 1.40 -7.91
C VAL A 461 -42.08 0.58 -7.70
N ARG A 462 -41.95 -0.72 -7.45
CA ARG A 462 -43.08 -1.60 -7.17
C ARG A 462 -43.33 -1.64 -5.66
N VAL A 463 -44.46 -1.11 -5.20
CA VAL A 463 -44.80 -1.08 -3.79
C VAL A 463 -45.71 -2.26 -3.43
N VAL A 464 -45.39 -2.94 -2.33
CA VAL A 464 -46.22 -3.97 -1.68
C VAL A 464 -46.55 -3.46 -0.28
N SER A 465 -47.81 -3.28 0.06
CA SER A 465 -48.21 -2.72 1.36
C SER A 465 -48.85 -3.77 2.25
N ASN A 466 -48.40 -3.88 3.51
CA ASN A 466 -49.02 -4.71 4.53
C ASN A 466 -50.09 -3.92 5.30
N GLU A 467 -51.16 -4.60 5.71
CA GLU A 467 -52.24 -3.98 6.50
C GLU A 467 -51.85 -3.77 7.98
N THR A 468 -50.91 -4.56 8.48
CA THR A 468 -50.40 -4.51 9.86
C THR A 468 -48.90 -4.73 9.84
N ASN A 469 -48.18 -4.23 10.84
CA ASN A 469 -46.73 -4.42 10.98
C ASN A 469 -46.43 -5.92 11.20
N GLN A 470 -45.87 -6.57 10.18
CA GLN A 470 -45.47 -7.98 10.18
C GLN A 470 -43.99 -8.15 10.56
N GLY A 471 -43.22 -7.06 10.64
CA GLY A 471 -41.79 -7.07 10.93
C GLY A 471 -40.93 -7.32 9.68
N PHE A 472 -39.62 -7.13 9.85
CA PHE A 472 -38.62 -7.22 8.80
C PHE A 472 -38.67 -8.55 8.04
N LEU A 473 -38.66 -9.67 8.78
CA LEU A 473 -38.59 -11.01 8.20
C LEU A 473 -39.77 -11.31 7.27
N HIS A 474 -41.00 -11.09 7.76
CA HIS A 474 -42.22 -11.37 6.99
C HIS A 474 -42.36 -10.41 5.80
N SER A 475 -42.02 -9.13 5.98
CA SER A 475 -42.02 -8.14 4.90
C SER A 475 -41.06 -8.54 3.78
N THR A 476 -39.83 -8.92 4.14
CA THR A 476 -38.84 -9.41 3.16
C THR A 476 -39.35 -10.64 2.40
N ASN A 477 -39.84 -11.67 3.09
CA ASN A 477 -40.38 -12.87 2.45
C ASN A 477 -41.53 -12.54 1.46
N SER A 478 -42.42 -11.62 1.83
CA SER A 478 -43.53 -11.20 0.96
C SER A 478 -43.06 -10.43 -0.29
N GLY A 479 -42.02 -9.60 -0.16
CA GLY A 479 -41.40 -8.90 -1.28
C GLY A 479 -40.71 -9.85 -2.25
N VAL A 480 -39.98 -10.84 -1.74
CA VAL A 480 -39.34 -11.86 -2.58
C VAL A 480 -40.36 -12.76 -3.28
N ALA A 481 -41.50 -13.05 -2.66
CA ALA A 481 -42.56 -13.85 -3.28
C ALA A 481 -43.11 -13.23 -4.58
N VAL A 482 -43.03 -11.91 -4.73
CA VAL A 482 -43.49 -11.19 -5.94
C VAL A 482 -42.36 -10.80 -6.89
N ALA A 483 -41.11 -11.10 -6.55
CA ALA A 483 -39.91 -10.80 -7.32
C ALA A 483 -39.82 -11.63 -8.61
N ARG A 484 -39.37 -10.99 -9.70
CA ARG A 484 -39.25 -11.59 -11.05
C ARG A 484 -37.80 -11.91 -11.43
N GLY A 485 -36.83 -11.30 -10.76
CA GLY A 485 -35.42 -11.45 -11.03
C GLY A 485 -34.90 -12.85 -10.75
N ARG A 486 -33.87 -13.26 -11.50
CA ARG A 486 -33.14 -14.51 -11.25
C ARG A 486 -32.37 -14.46 -9.93
N TYR A 487 -31.92 -13.27 -9.55
CA TYR A 487 -31.26 -13.00 -8.28
C TYR A 487 -32.11 -12.04 -7.44
N ILE A 488 -32.09 -12.27 -6.13
CA ILE A 488 -32.78 -11.47 -5.12
C ILE A 488 -31.73 -10.70 -4.33
N CYS A 489 -31.77 -9.38 -4.41
CA CYS A 489 -30.93 -8.52 -3.57
C CYS A 489 -31.77 -8.02 -2.39
N LEU A 490 -31.49 -8.52 -1.20
CA LEU A 490 -32.01 -7.96 0.03
C LEU A 490 -31.23 -6.70 0.34
N LEU A 491 -31.93 -5.59 0.61
CA LEU A 491 -31.30 -4.31 0.90
C LEU A 491 -32.12 -3.56 1.95
N ASN A 492 -31.47 -3.13 3.02
CA ASN A 492 -32.15 -2.32 4.03
C ASN A 492 -32.37 -0.88 3.55
N ASN A 493 -33.39 -0.22 4.07
CA ASN A 493 -33.75 1.14 3.69
C ASN A 493 -32.81 2.21 4.25
N ASP A 494 -32.02 1.89 5.28
CA ASP A 494 -30.99 2.71 5.89
C ASP A 494 -29.60 2.44 5.30
N THR A 495 -29.53 2.27 3.97
CA THR A 495 -28.29 2.03 3.22
C THR A 495 -28.08 3.05 2.09
N GLU A 496 -26.82 3.26 1.72
CA GLU A 496 -26.40 3.96 0.50
C GLU A 496 -25.44 3.05 -0.27
N VAL A 497 -25.81 2.67 -1.50
CA VAL A 497 -24.99 1.81 -2.36
C VAL A 497 -23.95 2.63 -3.16
N HIS A 498 -22.78 2.04 -3.41
CA HIS A 498 -21.67 2.71 -4.12
C HIS A 498 -21.55 2.22 -5.56
N THR A 499 -20.82 2.97 -6.40
CA THR A 499 -20.62 2.61 -7.82
C THR A 499 -20.06 1.20 -7.99
N GLY A 500 -20.67 0.42 -8.90
CA GLY A 500 -20.23 -0.94 -9.23
C GLY A 500 -20.70 -2.04 -8.27
N TRP A 501 -21.43 -1.69 -7.19
CA TRP A 501 -21.83 -2.64 -6.14
C TRP A 501 -22.54 -3.89 -6.67
N LEU A 502 -23.56 -3.71 -7.52
CA LEU A 502 -24.40 -4.81 -8.00
C LEU A 502 -23.65 -5.74 -8.96
N ALA A 503 -22.81 -5.18 -9.82
CA ALA A 503 -21.95 -5.95 -10.71
C ALA A 503 -20.92 -6.75 -9.91
N ALA A 504 -20.37 -6.17 -8.84
CA ALA A 504 -19.48 -6.88 -7.92
C ALA A 504 -20.20 -8.04 -7.21
N LEU A 505 -21.41 -7.85 -6.69
CA LEU A 505 -22.20 -8.92 -6.06
C LEU A 505 -22.54 -10.08 -7.02
N LEU A 506 -22.76 -9.80 -8.30
CA LEU A 506 -23.05 -10.83 -9.30
C LEU A 506 -21.82 -11.65 -9.69
N ARG A 507 -20.62 -11.06 -9.62
CA ARG A 507 -19.39 -11.67 -10.12
C ARG A 507 -19.07 -13.04 -9.48
N PRO A 508 -19.17 -13.24 -8.16
CA PRO A 508 -18.90 -14.55 -7.56
C PRO A 508 -19.76 -15.70 -8.09
N PHE A 509 -21.01 -15.47 -8.48
CA PHE A 509 -21.86 -16.51 -9.07
C PHE A 509 -21.37 -17.02 -10.43
N ARG A 510 -20.46 -16.29 -11.09
CA ARG A 510 -19.77 -16.71 -12.32
C ARG A 510 -18.41 -17.33 -12.01
N ASP A 511 -17.69 -16.74 -11.06
CA ASP A 511 -16.27 -17.04 -10.82
C ASP A 511 -16.08 -18.26 -9.89
N PHE A 512 -17.07 -18.58 -9.03
CA PHE A 512 -17.01 -19.70 -8.09
C PHE A 512 -18.17 -20.67 -8.30
N ALA A 513 -17.91 -21.96 -8.06
CA ALA A 513 -18.93 -23.00 -8.04
C ALA A 513 -19.79 -22.88 -6.76
N ASP A 514 -21.02 -23.39 -6.84
CA ASP A 514 -21.92 -23.59 -5.69
C ASP A 514 -22.16 -22.36 -4.79
N VAL A 515 -22.06 -21.15 -5.32
CA VAL A 515 -22.43 -19.93 -4.59
C VAL A 515 -23.94 -19.88 -4.34
N GLY A 516 -24.32 -19.78 -3.08
CA GLY A 516 -25.70 -19.62 -2.62
C GLY A 516 -26.07 -18.16 -2.40
N ALA A 517 -25.19 -17.42 -1.73
CA ALA A 517 -25.36 -16.00 -1.44
C ALA A 517 -24.05 -15.21 -1.50
N VAL A 518 -24.14 -13.91 -1.78
CA VAL A 518 -23.02 -12.97 -1.82
C VAL A 518 -23.37 -11.72 -1.02
N GLY A 519 -22.53 -11.36 -0.04
CA GLY A 519 -22.68 -10.16 0.77
C GLY A 519 -21.68 -9.05 0.43
N ALA A 520 -22.08 -7.82 0.72
CA ALA A 520 -21.27 -6.62 0.52
C ALA A 520 -20.32 -6.31 1.69
N LYS A 521 -19.31 -5.47 1.45
CA LYS A 521 -18.57 -4.74 2.49
C LYS A 521 -19.44 -3.61 3.03
N LEU A 522 -19.76 -3.69 4.31
CA LEU A 522 -20.53 -2.65 5.00
C LEU A 522 -19.58 -1.68 5.70
N VAL A 523 -19.81 -0.39 5.49
CA VAL A 523 -19.08 0.69 6.15
C VAL A 523 -20.04 1.63 6.86
N TYR A 524 -19.61 2.18 7.99
CA TYR A 524 -20.36 3.23 8.69
C TYR A 524 -20.30 4.56 7.91
N PRO A 525 -21.22 5.50 8.18
CA PRO A 525 -21.20 6.82 7.54
C PRO A 525 -19.95 7.66 7.82
N ASP A 526 -19.21 7.34 8.89
CA ASP A 526 -17.93 7.98 9.21
C ASP A 526 -16.73 7.41 8.42
N GLY A 527 -16.97 6.37 7.60
CA GLY A 527 -15.97 5.70 6.79
C GLY A 527 -15.27 4.53 7.48
N THR A 528 -15.59 4.20 8.73
CA THR A 528 -15.03 3.02 9.41
C THR A 528 -15.71 1.73 8.95
N LEU A 529 -15.00 0.61 9.01
CA LEU A 529 -15.54 -0.69 8.62
C LEU A 529 -16.63 -1.13 9.62
N GLN A 530 -17.76 -1.60 9.10
CA GLN A 530 -18.85 -2.15 9.91
C GLN A 530 -18.85 -3.68 9.87
N GLU A 531 -18.76 -4.25 8.67
CA GLU A 531 -18.75 -5.70 8.47
C GLU A 531 -17.93 -6.05 7.23
N GLY A 532 -16.84 -6.80 7.44
CA GLY A 532 -16.07 -7.44 6.39
C GLY A 532 -16.48 -8.89 6.14
N GLY A 533 -17.69 -9.30 6.53
CA GLY A 533 -18.16 -10.68 6.65
C GLY A 533 -18.37 -11.10 8.11
N GLY A 534 -19.37 -11.93 8.34
CA GLY A 534 -19.75 -12.42 9.67
C GLY A 534 -19.07 -13.74 10.05
N ILE A 535 -18.83 -13.90 11.35
CA ILE A 535 -18.29 -15.11 11.99
C ILE A 535 -19.33 -15.65 12.96
N VAL A 536 -19.53 -16.96 13.00
CA VAL A 536 -20.38 -17.64 13.99
C VAL A 536 -19.54 -18.63 14.77
N PHE A 537 -19.44 -18.42 16.07
CA PHE A 537 -18.74 -19.34 16.96
C PHE A 537 -19.62 -20.52 17.37
N SER A 538 -19.00 -21.57 17.92
CA SER A 538 -19.65 -22.81 18.35
C SER A 538 -20.73 -22.64 19.43
N ASP A 539 -20.76 -21.52 20.15
CA ASP A 539 -21.83 -21.15 21.09
C ASP A 539 -22.96 -20.33 20.45
N ALA A 540 -22.99 -20.31 19.11
CA ALA A 540 -23.86 -19.49 18.27
C ALA A 540 -23.64 -17.97 18.37
N SER A 541 -22.63 -17.47 19.09
CA SER A 541 -22.36 -16.02 19.10
C SER A 541 -21.84 -15.54 17.75
N GLY A 542 -22.35 -14.38 17.31
CA GLY A 542 -21.96 -13.72 16.07
C GLY A 542 -20.89 -12.66 16.27
N TRP A 543 -20.01 -12.47 15.28
CA TRP A 543 -18.99 -11.43 15.27
C TRP A 543 -18.78 -10.83 13.88
N ASN A 544 -18.77 -9.49 13.79
CA ASN A 544 -18.54 -8.79 12.52
C ASN A 544 -17.04 -8.55 12.33
N PHE A 545 -16.45 -9.22 11.33
CA PHE A 545 -15.01 -9.16 11.12
C PHE A 545 -14.55 -7.74 10.72
N GLY A 546 -13.56 -7.21 11.44
CA GLY A 546 -12.98 -5.90 11.19
C GLY A 546 -13.81 -4.70 11.67
N ARG A 547 -14.92 -4.90 12.40
CA ARG A 547 -15.79 -3.83 12.91
C ARG A 547 -14.97 -2.72 13.61
N HIS A 548 -15.28 -1.46 13.30
CA HIS A 548 -14.61 -0.23 13.73
C HIS A 548 -13.16 -0.07 13.26
N GLY A 549 -12.67 -0.98 12.42
CA GLY A 549 -11.36 -0.91 11.80
C GLY A 549 -11.33 -0.06 10.53
N ASP A 550 -10.17 -0.04 9.90
CA ASP A 550 -9.94 0.60 8.61
C ASP A 550 -10.43 -0.32 7.47
N PRO A 551 -11.38 0.14 6.61
CA PRO A 551 -11.94 -0.66 5.53
C PRO A 551 -10.98 -0.92 4.36
N ASP A 552 -9.80 -0.28 4.33
CA ASP A 552 -8.78 -0.43 3.29
C ASP A 552 -7.67 -1.41 3.68
N ARG A 553 -7.75 -2.04 4.86
CA ARG A 553 -6.78 -3.05 5.28
C ARG A 553 -6.80 -4.29 4.38
N PRO A 554 -5.64 -4.90 4.06
CA PRO A 554 -5.57 -6.08 3.21
C PRO A 554 -6.48 -7.24 3.64
N GLU A 555 -6.61 -7.48 4.94
CA GLU A 555 -7.38 -8.62 5.48
C GLU A 555 -8.88 -8.61 5.17
N VAL A 556 -9.45 -7.45 4.81
CA VAL A 556 -10.88 -7.28 4.54
C VAL A 556 -11.16 -6.97 3.07
N ASN A 557 -10.15 -6.99 2.20
CA ASN A 557 -10.25 -6.53 0.80
C ASN A 557 -10.04 -7.62 -0.25
N PHE A 558 -10.15 -8.91 0.09
CA PHE A 558 -10.22 -10.02 -0.86
C PHE A 558 -11.53 -10.82 -0.73
N VAL A 559 -11.94 -11.45 -1.83
CA VAL A 559 -13.14 -12.30 -1.89
C VAL A 559 -12.93 -13.57 -1.08
N ARG A 560 -13.91 -13.97 -0.25
CA ARG A 560 -13.81 -15.22 0.52
C ARG A 560 -15.14 -15.78 0.96
N GLU A 561 -15.15 -17.08 1.24
CA GLU A 561 -16.25 -17.72 1.96
C GLU A 561 -16.25 -17.31 3.44
N VAL A 562 -17.44 -17.01 3.97
CA VAL A 562 -17.68 -16.56 5.34
C VAL A 562 -18.86 -17.32 5.97
N ASP A 563 -19.06 -17.19 7.29
CA ASP A 563 -20.15 -17.88 7.98
C ASP A 563 -21.53 -17.35 7.60
N TYR A 564 -21.62 -16.03 7.46
CA TYR A 564 -22.80 -15.31 7.00
C TYR A 564 -22.41 -13.89 6.55
N CYS A 565 -23.32 -13.23 5.87
CA CYS A 565 -23.29 -11.78 5.64
C CYS A 565 -24.66 -11.21 6.03
N SER A 566 -24.67 -10.01 6.59
CA SER A 566 -25.91 -9.38 7.05
C SER A 566 -26.87 -9.12 5.88
N ALA A 567 -28.17 -9.29 6.12
CA ALA A 567 -29.22 -8.96 5.14
C ALA A 567 -29.34 -7.45 4.81
N ALA A 568 -28.50 -6.60 5.41
CA ALA A 568 -28.36 -5.19 5.05
C ALA A 568 -28.03 -4.99 3.56
N CYS A 569 -27.22 -5.88 2.98
CA CYS A 569 -27.04 -6.00 1.53
C CYS A 569 -26.56 -7.43 1.19
N LEU A 570 -27.49 -8.29 0.75
CA LEU A 570 -27.25 -9.70 0.47
C LEU A 570 -27.91 -10.12 -0.85
N LEU A 571 -27.11 -10.65 -1.78
CA LEU A 571 -27.60 -11.17 -3.06
C LEU A 571 -27.71 -12.70 -2.99
N VAL A 572 -28.89 -13.25 -3.27
CA VAL A 572 -29.19 -14.68 -3.22
C VAL A 572 -29.80 -15.13 -4.56
N ARG A 573 -29.54 -16.37 -4.98
CA ARG A 573 -30.25 -16.95 -6.13
C ARG A 573 -31.72 -17.20 -5.79
N LYS A 574 -32.64 -16.81 -6.67
CA LYS A 574 -34.09 -16.96 -6.41
C LYS A 574 -34.51 -18.42 -6.27
N ASP A 575 -34.01 -19.30 -7.12
CA ASP A 575 -34.35 -20.73 -7.06
C ASP A 575 -33.85 -21.37 -5.76
N THR A 576 -32.67 -20.98 -5.29
CA THR A 576 -32.13 -21.42 -3.99
C THR A 576 -32.93 -20.83 -2.81
N TRP A 577 -33.35 -19.57 -2.89
CA TRP A 577 -34.25 -18.97 -1.91
C TRP A 577 -35.58 -19.72 -1.82
N ASP A 578 -36.18 -20.02 -2.97
CA ASP A 578 -37.46 -20.73 -3.06
C ASP A 578 -37.34 -22.19 -2.57
N GLU A 579 -36.21 -22.87 -2.84
CA GLU A 579 -35.90 -24.21 -2.33
C GLU A 579 -35.82 -24.24 -0.79
N LEU A 580 -35.21 -23.22 -0.18
CA LEU A 580 -35.09 -23.11 1.28
C LEU A 580 -36.36 -22.60 1.97
N GLY A 581 -37.33 -22.08 1.20
CA GLY A 581 -38.57 -21.50 1.74
C GLY A 581 -38.41 -20.07 2.28
N GLY A 582 -37.33 -19.37 1.91
CA GLY A 582 -36.99 -18.02 2.36
C GLY A 582 -36.48 -17.95 3.80
N PHE A 583 -36.62 -16.78 4.44
CA PHE A 583 -36.24 -16.65 5.84
C PHE A 583 -37.15 -17.47 6.76
N ASP A 584 -36.54 -18.16 7.72
CA ASP A 584 -37.26 -19.02 8.65
C ASP A 584 -38.01 -18.20 9.70
N VAL A 585 -39.34 -18.35 9.71
CA VAL A 585 -40.24 -17.61 10.59
C VAL A 585 -40.02 -17.86 12.09
N ARG A 586 -39.22 -18.86 12.49
CA ARG A 586 -38.78 -19.06 13.88
C ARG A 586 -38.06 -17.85 14.46
N TYR A 587 -37.42 -17.04 13.61
CA TYR A 587 -36.65 -15.84 14.00
C TYR A 587 -37.44 -14.54 13.93
N ALA A 588 -38.75 -14.59 13.60
CA ALA A 588 -39.57 -13.39 13.54
C ALA A 588 -39.61 -12.64 14.89
N PRO A 589 -39.53 -11.29 14.89
CA PRO A 589 -39.59 -10.41 13.72
C PRO A 589 -38.24 -10.14 13.01
N ALA A 590 -37.09 -10.39 13.66
CA ALA A 590 -35.72 -10.15 13.13
C ALA A 590 -34.63 -10.75 14.05
N TYR A 591 -33.37 -10.64 13.61
CA TYR A 591 -32.13 -11.22 14.14
C TYR A 591 -32.02 -12.75 13.99
N TYR A 592 -30.87 -13.20 13.47
CA TYR A 592 -30.52 -14.59 13.10
C TYR A 592 -31.17 -15.14 11.82
N GLU A 593 -32.03 -14.40 11.12
CA GLU A 593 -32.62 -14.83 9.85
C GLU A 593 -31.59 -14.99 8.72
N ASP A 594 -30.63 -14.07 8.64
CA ASP A 594 -29.52 -14.12 7.68
C ASP A 594 -28.51 -15.21 8.03
N THR A 595 -28.22 -15.36 9.32
CA THR A 595 -27.34 -16.38 9.86
C THR A 595 -27.93 -17.78 9.64
N ASP A 596 -29.24 -17.96 9.87
CA ASP A 596 -29.95 -19.21 9.59
C ASP A 596 -29.98 -19.53 8.10
N LEU A 597 -30.24 -18.54 7.25
CA LEU A 597 -30.17 -18.71 5.79
C LEU A 597 -28.78 -19.18 5.36
N ALA A 598 -27.72 -18.58 5.90
CA ALA A 598 -26.34 -18.94 5.58
C ALA A 598 -25.97 -20.38 5.99
N PHE A 599 -26.50 -20.87 7.12
CA PHE A 599 -26.33 -22.28 7.52
C PHE A 599 -27.20 -23.22 6.68
N ALA A 600 -28.42 -22.82 6.33
CA ALA A 600 -29.31 -23.60 5.47
C ALA A 600 -28.75 -23.76 4.05
N LEU A 601 -28.15 -22.70 3.50
CA LEU A 601 -27.40 -22.76 2.24
C LEU A 601 -26.27 -23.79 2.31
N ARG A 602 -25.52 -23.81 3.42
CA ARG A 602 -24.44 -24.79 3.62
C ARG A 602 -24.94 -26.22 3.72
N GLU A 603 -26.09 -26.47 4.34
CA GLU A 603 -26.68 -27.80 4.45
C GLU A 603 -27.01 -28.41 3.06
N ILE A 604 -27.35 -27.58 2.09
CA ILE A 604 -27.57 -27.99 0.69
C ILE A 604 -26.32 -27.86 -0.20
N GLY A 605 -25.14 -27.70 0.40
CA GLY A 605 -23.86 -27.64 -0.30
C GLY A 605 -23.57 -26.32 -1.01
N LYS A 606 -24.17 -25.21 -0.56
CA LYS A 606 -23.94 -23.87 -1.12
C LYS A 606 -23.11 -22.98 -0.19
N SER A 607 -22.23 -22.18 -0.77
CA SER A 607 -21.35 -21.25 -0.03
C SER A 607 -21.94 -19.85 0.10
N VAL A 608 -21.53 -19.13 1.15
CA VAL A 608 -21.78 -17.69 1.33
C VAL A 608 -20.49 -16.92 1.12
N ILE A 609 -20.47 -16.02 0.14
CA ILE A 609 -19.27 -15.30 -0.28
C ILE A 609 -19.35 -13.83 0.14
N TYR A 610 -18.30 -13.34 0.78
CA TYR A 610 -18.09 -11.92 1.00
C TYR A 610 -17.35 -11.30 -0.20
N GLN A 611 -17.89 -10.21 -0.77
CA GLN A 611 -17.33 -9.50 -1.92
C GLN A 611 -16.99 -8.05 -1.55
N PRO A 612 -15.71 -7.73 -1.27
CA PRO A 612 -15.32 -6.40 -0.79
C PRO A 612 -15.41 -5.27 -1.81
N ALA A 613 -15.45 -5.60 -3.10
CA ALA A 613 -15.66 -4.60 -4.16
C ALA A 613 -17.11 -4.07 -4.18
N ALA A 614 -18.06 -4.78 -3.58
CA ALA A 614 -19.41 -4.29 -3.36
C ALA A 614 -19.44 -3.51 -2.04
N VAL A 615 -19.29 -2.18 -2.10
CA VAL A 615 -19.30 -1.33 -0.91
C VAL A 615 -20.68 -0.72 -0.70
N VAL A 616 -21.19 -0.82 0.52
CA VAL A 616 -22.45 -0.22 0.95
C VAL A 616 -22.24 0.50 2.27
N THR A 617 -22.66 1.77 2.34
CA THR A 617 -22.73 2.50 3.60
C THR A 617 -24.03 2.16 4.31
N HIS A 618 -23.98 1.76 5.57
CA HIS A 618 -25.15 1.36 6.35
C HIS A 618 -25.24 2.15 7.67
N PHE A 619 -26.39 2.77 7.92
CA PHE A 619 -26.59 3.77 8.99
C PHE A 619 -27.13 3.14 10.29
N GLU A 620 -26.52 2.03 10.72
CA GLU A 620 -26.94 1.19 11.86
C GLU A 620 -27.32 2.00 13.13
N GLY A 621 -28.43 1.64 13.77
CA GLY A 621 -28.85 2.20 15.07
C GLY A 621 -29.90 3.31 15.02
N ILE A 622 -30.22 3.85 13.84
CA ILE A 622 -31.30 4.83 13.65
C ILE A 622 -32.68 4.15 13.59
N SER A 623 -32.75 2.89 13.16
CA SER A 623 -33.98 2.11 13.04
C SER A 623 -34.36 1.27 14.28
N HIS A 624 -33.39 0.90 15.15
CA HIS A 624 -33.64 -0.15 16.15
C HIS A 624 -33.11 0.04 17.58
N GLY A 625 -32.52 1.19 17.94
CA GLY A 625 -32.11 1.50 19.32
C GLY A 625 -30.93 0.66 19.86
N THR A 626 -30.32 1.11 20.95
CA THR A 626 -29.03 0.59 21.47
C THR A 626 -29.13 -0.24 22.75
N ASP A 627 -30.33 -0.45 23.30
CA ASP A 627 -30.55 -1.18 24.57
C ASP A 627 -30.81 -2.67 24.32
N GLU A 628 -30.05 -3.57 24.95
CA GLU A 628 -30.20 -5.02 24.83
C GLU A 628 -31.31 -5.58 25.75
N THR A 629 -31.83 -4.77 26.67
CA THR A 629 -32.82 -5.18 27.66
C THR A 629 -34.26 -4.80 27.29
N GLN A 630 -34.46 -3.94 26.29
CA GLN A 630 -35.76 -3.52 25.75
C GLN A 630 -35.68 -3.28 24.24
N GLY A 631 -36.76 -3.57 23.50
CA GLY A 631 -36.84 -3.31 22.04
C GLY A 631 -36.40 -4.48 21.16
N MET A 632 -36.13 -4.20 19.89
CA MET A 632 -35.87 -5.23 18.86
C MET A 632 -34.61 -6.07 19.15
N LYS A 633 -33.59 -5.53 19.83
CA LYS A 633 -32.37 -6.30 20.20
C LYS A 633 -32.59 -7.40 21.25
N ALA A 634 -33.67 -7.36 22.03
CA ALA A 634 -34.01 -8.45 22.96
C ALA A 634 -34.30 -9.78 22.22
N TYR A 635 -34.73 -9.71 20.95
CA TYR A 635 -34.90 -10.88 20.11
C TYR A 635 -33.58 -11.56 19.77
N GLN A 636 -32.46 -10.84 19.75
CA GLN A 636 -31.13 -11.41 19.47
C GLN A 636 -30.76 -12.53 20.46
N VAL A 637 -30.99 -12.31 21.77
CA VAL A 637 -30.70 -13.32 22.82
C VAL A 637 -31.62 -14.54 22.69
N ARG A 638 -32.93 -14.30 22.48
CA ARG A 638 -33.91 -15.39 22.29
C ARG A 638 -33.59 -16.21 21.04
N ASN A 639 -33.31 -15.53 19.93
CA ASN A 639 -33.09 -16.13 18.62
C ASN A 639 -31.74 -16.84 18.55
N GLN A 640 -30.72 -16.37 19.28
CA GLN A 640 -29.47 -17.11 19.47
C GLN A 640 -29.72 -18.50 20.04
N ALA A 641 -30.53 -18.61 21.10
CA ALA A 641 -30.84 -19.92 21.70
C ALA A 641 -31.60 -20.84 20.72
N ALA A 642 -32.55 -20.28 19.96
CA ALA A 642 -33.28 -21.03 18.93
C ALA A 642 -32.37 -21.49 17.78
N PHE A 643 -31.44 -20.63 17.35
CA PHE A 643 -30.43 -20.93 16.36
C PHE A 643 -29.47 -22.01 16.84
N GLN A 644 -28.94 -21.88 18.06
CA GLN A 644 -28.07 -22.87 18.68
C GLN A 644 -28.73 -24.25 18.76
N GLN A 645 -30.02 -24.30 19.09
CA GLN A 645 -30.76 -25.54 19.16
C GLN A 645 -30.94 -26.19 17.77
N LYS A 646 -31.24 -25.41 16.74
CA LYS A 646 -31.43 -25.92 15.37
C LYS A 646 -30.12 -26.43 14.76
N TRP A 647 -29.04 -25.67 14.92
CA TRP A 647 -27.75 -25.93 14.29
C TRP A 647 -26.73 -26.57 15.23
N LEU A 648 -27.18 -27.24 16.30
CA LEU A 648 -26.30 -27.81 17.33
C LEU A 648 -25.21 -28.72 16.74
N GLU A 649 -25.52 -29.49 15.70
CA GLU A 649 -24.54 -30.35 15.03
C GLU A 649 -23.54 -29.54 14.20
N ALA A 650 -24.02 -28.65 13.33
CA ALA A 650 -23.18 -27.79 12.49
C ALA A 650 -22.28 -26.83 13.30
N LEU A 651 -22.73 -26.40 14.48
CA LEU A 651 -21.97 -25.53 15.37
C LEU A 651 -20.77 -26.22 16.03
N ARG A 652 -20.73 -27.56 16.09
CA ARG A 652 -19.57 -28.29 16.63
C ARG A 652 -18.31 -28.11 15.80
N ASP A 653 -18.49 -27.87 14.50
CA ASP A 653 -17.39 -27.68 13.55
C ASP A 653 -16.96 -26.20 13.47
N GLN A 654 -17.62 -25.31 14.23
CA GLN A 654 -17.25 -23.90 14.29
C GLN A 654 -16.15 -23.62 15.31
N ASN A 655 -15.44 -22.52 15.09
CA ASN A 655 -14.40 -22.03 15.99
C ASN A 655 -14.96 -21.76 17.41
N LEU A 656 -14.13 -21.94 18.43
CA LEU A 656 -14.48 -21.60 19.81
C LEU A 656 -14.53 -20.08 19.99
N PRO A 657 -15.43 -19.55 20.83
CA PRO A 657 -15.38 -18.15 21.24
C PRO A 657 -13.99 -17.77 21.78
N GLY A 658 -13.46 -16.62 21.35
CA GLY A 658 -12.11 -16.16 21.71
C GLY A 658 -10.99 -16.72 20.84
N SER A 659 -11.30 -17.57 19.85
CA SER A 659 -10.34 -17.92 18.79
C SER A 659 -9.95 -16.69 17.97
N SER A 660 -8.80 -16.75 17.28
CA SER A 660 -8.34 -15.67 16.39
C SER A 660 -9.45 -15.28 15.39
N PRO A 661 -9.94 -14.03 15.39
CA PRO A 661 -10.95 -13.60 14.42
C PRO A 661 -10.45 -13.69 12.97
N ARG A 662 -9.13 -13.60 12.75
CA ARG A 662 -8.52 -13.76 11.43
C ARG A 662 -8.60 -15.20 10.93
N LEU A 663 -8.47 -16.18 11.81
CA LEU A 663 -8.68 -17.59 11.48
C LEU A 663 -10.17 -17.87 11.27
N ALA A 664 -11.02 -17.37 12.17
CA ALA A 664 -12.45 -17.64 12.13
C ALA A 664 -13.19 -16.91 10.99
N SER A 665 -12.61 -15.85 10.41
CA SER A 665 -13.20 -15.11 9.28
C SER A 665 -13.08 -15.79 7.93
N TRP A 666 -12.51 -17.00 7.89
CA TRP A 666 -12.34 -17.80 6.70
C TRP A 666 -12.76 -19.24 6.97
N ARG A 667 -13.57 -19.80 6.05
CA ARG A 667 -14.18 -21.13 6.21
C ARG A 667 -13.49 -22.26 5.45
N GLY A 668 -12.44 -21.98 4.66
CA GLY A 668 -11.79 -23.04 3.90
C GLY A 668 -11.05 -24.04 4.79
N ALA A 669 -10.85 -25.26 4.28
CA ALA A 669 -10.19 -26.34 5.02
C ALA A 669 -8.64 -26.28 4.95
N GLY A 670 -8.07 -25.51 4.03
CA GLY A 670 -6.63 -25.47 3.80
C GLY A 670 -5.85 -24.60 4.79
N ARG A 671 -4.60 -24.95 5.07
CA ARG A 671 -3.69 -24.06 5.81
C ARG A 671 -3.32 -22.84 4.96
N ARG A 672 -2.73 -21.82 5.58
CA ARG A 672 -2.31 -20.61 4.86
C ARG A 672 -0.98 -20.81 4.15
N VAL A 673 -0.84 -20.35 2.92
CA VAL A 673 0.45 -20.26 2.22
C VAL A 673 0.76 -18.81 1.98
N LEU A 674 1.94 -18.38 2.44
CA LEU A 674 2.49 -17.07 2.11
C LEU A 674 3.41 -17.22 0.91
N VAL A 675 3.17 -16.42 -0.13
CA VAL A 675 4.05 -16.33 -1.29
C VAL A 675 4.70 -14.96 -1.27
N ILE A 676 6.02 -14.89 -1.31
CA ILE A 676 6.80 -13.66 -1.33
C ILE A 676 7.51 -13.55 -2.67
N ASP A 677 7.23 -12.49 -3.43
CA ASP A 677 7.85 -12.20 -4.73
C ASP A 677 8.24 -10.72 -4.80
N HIS A 678 9.03 -10.32 -5.80
CA HIS A 678 9.56 -8.95 -5.85
C HIS A 678 8.45 -7.89 -6.02
N GLU A 679 7.35 -8.25 -6.72
CA GLU A 679 6.17 -7.40 -6.94
C GLU A 679 4.91 -8.23 -7.17
N VAL A 680 3.76 -7.55 -7.36
CA VAL A 680 2.51 -8.21 -7.79
C VAL A 680 2.67 -8.72 -9.25
N PRO A 681 2.48 -10.02 -9.54
CA PRO A 681 2.80 -10.60 -10.84
C PRO A 681 1.92 -10.04 -11.95
N ALA A 682 2.55 -9.50 -13.00
CA ALA A 682 1.90 -8.98 -14.20
C ALA A 682 1.97 -10.01 -15.33
N ALA A 683 1.01 -10.94 -15.35
CA ALA A 683 1.05 -12.16 -16.16
C ALA A 683 1.04 -11.94 -17.69
N ASP A 684 0.90 -10.72 -18.17
CA ASP A 684 0.97 -10.34 -19.59
C ASP A 684 2.29 -9.62 -19.97
N GLN A 685 3.21 -9.42 -19.01
CA GLN A 685 4.45 -8.66 -19.23
C GLN A 685 5.71 -9.53 -19.33
N ASP A 686 5.80 -10.61 -18.53
CA ASP A 686 6.99 -11.46 -18.48
C ASP A 686 6.68 -12.90 -18.04
N SER A 687 7.56 -13.83 -18.40
CA SER A 687 7.38 -15.26 -18.13
C SER A 687 7.43 -15.64 -16.65
N GLY A 688 8.19 -14.90 -15.84
CA GLY A 688 8.24 -15.11 -14.40
C GLY A 688 6.90 -14.78 -13.76
N SER A 689 6.29 -13.67 -14.16
CA SER A 689 4.94 -13.27 -13.74
C SER A 689 3.85 -14.25 -14.17
N VAL A 690 3.94 -14.80 -15.41
CA VAL A 690 3.03 -15.87 -15.88
C VAL A 690 3.09 -17.09 -14.95
N ARG A 691 4.30 -17.56 -14.65
CA ARG A 691 4.51 -18.73 -13.79
C ARG A 691 4.06 -18.45 -12.36
N MET A 692 4.39 -17.30 -11.79
CA MET A 692 3.99 -16.94 -10.42
C MET A 692 2.47 -16.81 -10.28
N ALA A 693 1.81 -16.13 -11.22
CA ALA A 693 0.35 -16.09 -11.25
C ALA A 693 -0.25 -17.50 -11.36
N ALA A 694 0.40 -18.39 -12.11
CA ALA A 694 -0.05 -19.77 -12.21
C ALA A 694 0.13 -20.59 -10.93
N ILE A 695 1.21 -20.37 -10.19
CA ILE A 695 1.44 -20.97 -8.87
C ILE A 695 0.38 -20.49 -7.87
N LEU A 696 0.08 -19.19 -7.85
CA LEU A 696 -0.95 -18.63 -6.97
C LEU A 696 -2.31 -19.27 -7.23
N ASP A 697 -2.72 -19.40 -8.50
CA ASP A 697 -3.97 -20.07 -8.86
C ASP A 697 -3.95 -21.56 -8.43
N LEU A 698 -2.84 -22.29 -8.64
CA LEU A 698 -2.73 -23.70 -8.24
C LEU A 698 -2.91 -23.90 -6.74
N LEU A 699 -2.35 -22.98 -5.93
CA LEU A 699 -2.51 -23.01 -4.49
C LEU A 699 -3.96 -22.74 -4.07
N VAL A 700 -4.64 -21.79 -4.71
CA VAL A 700 -6.06 -21.52 -4.48
C VAL A 700 -6.91 -22.73 -4.88
N ASP A 701 -6.66 -23.34 -6.04
CA ASP A 701 -7.37 -24.52 -6.55
C ASP A 701 -7.16 -25.77 -5.68
N ASP A 702 -6.04 -25.84 -4.96
CA ASP A 702 -5.75 -26.88 -3.96
C ASP A 702 -6.34 -26.57 -2.57
N GLY A 703 -7.11 -25.48 -2.45
CA GLY A 703 -7.85 -25.13 -1.25
C GLY A 703 -7.01 -24.39 -0.19
N PHE A 704 -5.78 -23.97 -0.51
CA PHE A 704 -4.97 -23.18 0.41
C PHE A 704 -5.52 -21.76 0.56
N LYS A 705 -5.40 -21.19 1.76
CA LYS A 705 -5.56 -19.75 1.93
C LYS A 705 -4.27 -19.06 1.46
N VAL A 706 -4.32 -18.40 0.30
CA VAL A 706 -3.12 -17.74 -0.25
C VAL A 706 -3.04 -16.27 0.17
N SER A 707 -1.85 -15.87 0.62
CA SER A 707 -1.45 -14.48 0.84
C SER A 707 -0.21 -14.15 -0.01
N LEU A 708 -0.24 -13.02 -0.72
CA LEU A 708 0.85 -12.51 -1.52
C LEU A 708 1.56 -11.33 -0.85
N LEU A 709 2.87 -11.53 -0.79
CA LEU A 709 4.04 -10.84 -0.32
C LEU A 709 4.86 -9.86 -1.19
N PRO A 710 4.35 -8.84 -1.88
CA PRO A 710 5.22 -8.06 -2.77
C PRO A 710 6.32 -7.35 -1.99
N GLN A 711 7.60 -7.62 -2.30
CA GLN A 711 8.77 -6.99 -1.65
C GLN A 711 8.69 -5.47 -1.73
N ASN A 712 8.27 -4.93 -2.89
CA ASN A 712 8.12 -3.49 -3.10
C ASN A 712 6.86 -2.88 -2.45
N ARG A 713 5.99 -3.69 -1.81
CA ARG A 713 4.72 -3.28 -1.17
C ARG A 713 3.72 -2.57 -2.08
N TYR A 714 3.97 -2.56 -3.39
CA TYR A 714 3.22 -1.73 -4.33
C TYR A 714 1.96 -2.44 -4.82
N ARG A 715 0.83 -1.75 -4.74
CA ARG A 715 -0.44 -2.20 -5.31
C ARG A 715 -0.47 -1.90 -6.81
N ARG A 716 0.05 -2.84 -7.61
CA ARG A 716 0.06 -2.74 -9.07
C ARG A 716 -1.30 -3.16 -9.65
N GLU A 717 -2.02 -2.19 -10.22
CA GLU A 717 -3.30 -2.43 -10.90
C GLU A 717 -3.11 -2.66 -12.41
N PRO A 718 -3.98 -3.44 -13.07
CA PRO A 718 -5.18 -4.11 -12.54
C PRO A 718 -4.91 -5.45 -11.81
N TYR A 719 -3.67 -5.95 -11.85
CA TYR A 719 -3.31 -7.30 -11.40
C TYR A 719 -3.65 -7.58 -9.93
N CYS A 720 -3.47 -6.58 -9.05
CA CYS A 720 -3.85 -6.73 -7.64
C CYS A 720 -5.36 -6.97 -7.49
N SER A 721 -6.20 -6.16 -8.16
CA SER A 721 -7.66 -6.34 -8.12
C SER A 721 -8.10 -7.71 -8.64
N GLU A 722 -7.40 -8.27 -9.64
CA GLU A 722 -7.68 -9.62 -10.15
C GLU A 722 -7.35 -10.71 -9.11
N LEU A 723 -6.21 -10.61 -8.43
CA LEU A 723 -5.82 -11.53 -7.37
C LEU A 723 -6.79 -11.47 -6.18
N LEU A 724 -7.17 -10.27 -5.74
CA LEU A 724 -8.16 -10.06 -4.67
C LEU A 724 -9.52 -10.68 -5.03
N ALA A 725 -9.94 -10.57 -6.30
CA ALA A 725 -11.17 -11.16 -6.80
C ALA A 725 -11.14 -12.70 -6.85
N LYS A 726 -9.96 -13.30 -6.99
CA LYS A 726 -9.73 -14.76 -6.88
C LYS A 726 -9.59 -15.24 -5.42
N GLY A 727 -9.60 -14.32 -4.45
CA GLY A 727 -9.49 -14.62 -3.03
C GLY A 727 -8.06 -14.70 -2.47
N VAL A 728 -7.08 -14.29 -3.26
CA VAL A 728 -5.69 -14.09 -2.78
C VAL A 728 -5.65 -12.80 -1.97
N GLU A 729 -5.17 -12.85 -0.72
CA GLU A 729 -4.90 -11.64 0.07
C GLU A 729 -3.60 -11.00 -0.41
N VAL A 730 -3.58 -9.71 -0.75
CA VAL A 730 -2.34 -9.02 -1.17
C VAL A 730 -1.93 -8.03 -0.09
N LEU A 731 -0.77 -8.28 0.52
CA LEU A 731 -0.23 -7.50 1.62
C LEU A 731 0.58 -6.31 1.06
N HIS A 732 -0.02 -5.11 1.08
CA HIS A 732 0.51 -3.91 0.45
C HIS A 732 0.48 -2.68 1.37
N GLY A 733 1.16 -1.60 0.98
CA GLY A 733 1.23 -0.36 1.76
C GLY A 733 2.17 -0.45 2.96
N ASN A 734 1.90 0.35 4.00
CA ASN A 734 2.76 0.48 5.20
C ASN A 734 2.41 -0.56 6.28
N ALA A 735 2.02 -1.77 5.90
CA ALA A 735 1.74 -2.81 6.88
C ALA A 735 3.03 -3.22 7.61
N ASP A 736 3.00 -3.31 8.93
CA ASP A 736 4.11 -3.87 9.72
C ASP A 736 4.21 -5.38 9.45
N ILE A 737 5.20 -5.74 8.65
CA ILE A 737 5.40 -7.11 8.18
C ILE A 737 5.94 -8.01 9.26
N ASP A 738 6.78 -7.50 10.16
CA ASP A 738 7.32 -8.31 11.25
C ASP A 738 6.18 -8.73 12.20
N SER A 739 5.33 -7.77 12.58
CA SER A 739 4.13 -8.06 13.37
C SER A 739 3.14 -8.95 12.62
N HIS A 740 2.90 -8.69 11.33
CA HIS A 740 1.99 -9.51 10.52
C HIS A 740 2.48 -10.96 10.39
N LEU A 741 3.75 -11.16 10.04
CA LEU A 741 4.37 -12.49 9.93
C LEU A 741 4.34 -13.21 11.27
N PHE A 742 4.61 -12.49 12.36
CA PHE A 742 4.47 -13.04 13.70
C PHE A 742 3.04 -13.50 13.92
N ASP A 743 2.04 -12.66 13.70
CA ASP A 743 0.63 -12.98 13.97
C ASP A 743 0.10 -14.17 13.16
N ILE A 744 0.51 -14.33 11.90
CA ILE A 744 0.02 -15.42 11.04
C ILE A 744 0.86 -16.70 11.13
N ARG A 745 2.00 -16.72 11.83
CA ARG A 745 2.95 -17.85 11.79
C ARG A 745 2.34 -19.19 12.16
N SER A 746 1.40 -19.21 13.10
CA SER A 746 0.69 -20.43 13.52
C SER A 746 -0.23 -21.00 12.43
N ASP A 747 -0.64 -20.14 11.49
CA ASP A 747 -1.62 -20.45 10.46
C ASP A 747 -0.91 -20.90 9.17
N LEU A 748 0.37 -20.57 9.05
CA LEU A 748 1.18 -20.88 7.88
C LEU A 748 1.45 -22.39 7.78
N ALA A 749 1.13 -22.94 6.62
CA ALA A 749 1.50 -24.26 6.18
C ALA A 749 2.99 -24.26 5.78
N PHE A 750 3.35 -23.32 4.91
CA PHE A 750 4.71 -23.07 4.43
C PHE A 750 4.75 -21.68 3.76
N VAL A 751 5.96 -21.21 3.46
CA VAL A 751 6.20 -19.97 2.73
C VAL A 751 6.96 -20.26 1.44
N ILE A 752 6.52 -19.71 0.31
CA ILE A 752 7.30 -19.68 -0.93
C ILE A 752 8.01 -18.33 -1.01
N VAL A 753 9.33 -18.34 -1.13
CA VAL A 753 10.15 -17.15 -1.34
C VAL A 753 10.75 -17.23 -2.73
N SER A 754 10.31 -16.35 -3.63
CA SER A 754 10.64 -16.36 -5.04
C SER A 754 11.71 -15.33 -5.37
N ARG A 755 12.76 -15.78 -6.08
CA ARG A 755 13.92 -15.01 -6.57
C ARG A 755 15.01 -14.72 -5.53
N PRO A 756 16.29 -14.60 -5.96
CA PRO A 756 17.41 -14.41 -5.03
C PRO A 756 17.35 -13.11 -4.21
N ASN A 757 16.93 -11.99 -4.80
CA ASN A 757 16.86 -10.69 -4.11
C ASN A 757 15.81 -10.68 -2.99
N VAL A 758 14.71 -11.41 -3.17
CA VAL A 758 13.68 -11.58 -2.15
C VAL A 758 14.16 -12.56 -1.08
N ALA A 759 14.77 -13.67 -1.49
CA ALA A 759 15.36 -14.65 -0.57
C ALA A 759 16.41 -14.04 0.37
N GLN A 760 17.22 -13.12 -0.14
CA GLN A 760 18.22 -12.39 0.65
C GLN A 760 17.62 -11.63 1.83
N GLU A 761 16.42 -11.07 1.66
CA GLU A 761 15.73 -10.29 2.68
C GLU A 761 14.89 -11.19 3.60
N PHE A 762 14.08 -12.08 3.02
CA PHE A 762 13.01 -12.75 3.76
C PHE A 762 13.40 -14.08 4.37
N ILE A 763 14.36 -14.84 3.82
CA ILE A 763 14.76 -16.11 4.46
C ILE A 763 15.34 -15.86 5.87
N PRO A 764 16.28 -14.91 6.09
CA PRO A 764 16.77 -14.62 7.43
C PRO A 764 15.66 -14.14 8.39
N LEU A 765 14.71 -13.35 7.88
CA LEU A 765 13.57 -12.85 8.65
C LEU A 765 12.65 -13.99 9.10
N LEU A 766 12.28 -14.88 8.18
CA LEU A 766 11.44 -16.06 8.46
C LEU A 766 12.11 -16.99 9.46
N ARG A 767 13.42 -17.24 9.33
CA ARG A 767 14.17 -18.03 10.31
C ARG A 767 14.25 -17.41 11.69
N ARG A 768 14.08 -16.09 11.80
CA ARG A 768 14.02 -15.38 13.08
C ARG A 768 12.62 -15.37 13.70
N LEU A 769 11.59 -15.10 12.90
CA LEU A 769 10.22 -14.85 13.38
C LEU A 769 9.30 -16.09 13.38
N ALA A 770 9.56 -17.03 12.47
CA ALA A 770 8.76 -18.23 12.26
C ALA A 770 9.66 -19.45 11.94
N PRO A 771 10.64 -19.80 12.80
CA PRO A 771 11.61 -20.86 12.54
C PRO A 771 10.99 -22.24 12.29
N GLU A 772 9.77 -22.47 12.80
CA GLU A 772 9.00 -23.70 12.63
C GLU A 772 8.27 -23.82 11.29
N VAL A 773 8.13 -22.72 10.54
CA VAL A 773 7.39 -22.71 9.27
C VAL A 773 8.32 -23.14 8.14
N PRO A 774 7.95 -24.17 7.35
CA PRO A 774 8.76 -24.60 6.22
C PRO A 774 8.89 -23.50 5.16
N VAL A 775 10.11 -23.28 4.67
CA VAL A 775 10.43 -22.31 3.63
C VAL A 775 10.81 -23.04 2.34
N VAL A 776 10.09 -22.73 1.28
CA VAL A 776 10.36 -23.18 -0.09
C VAL A 776 11.02 -22.02 -0.83
N TYR A 777 12.27 -22.19 -1.25
CA TYR A 777 12.96 -21.22 -2.10
C TYR A 777 12.70 -21.53 -3.57
N ASP A 778 11.97 -20.65 -4.26
CA ASP A 778 11.78 -20.71 -5.70
C ASP A 778 12.87 -19.88 -6.38
N MET A 779 13.85 -20.56 -6.96
CA MET A 779 15.03 -19.87 -7.50
C MET A 779 14.71 -19.05 -8.74
N VAL A 780 13.62 -19.38 -9.44
CA VAL A 780 13.26 -18.88 -10.77
C VAL A 780 14.39 -19.17 -11.78
N ASP A 781 15.48 -18.42 -11.78
CA ASP A 781 16.65 -18.72 -12.61
C ASP A 781 17.88 -18.98 -11.74
N PHE A 782 18.82 -19.82 -12.21
CA PHE A 782 20.14 -19.88 -11.60
C PHE A 782 21.01 -18.68 -12.03
N HIS A 783 21.00 -17.59 -11.28
CA HIS A 783 21.63 -16.33 -11.67
C HIS A 783 23.15 -16.44 -11.77
N GLY A 784 23.79 -17.18 -10.86
CA GLY A 784 25.22 -17.48 -10.92
C GLY A 784 25.60 -18.20 -12.22
N LEU A 785 24.81 -19.19 -12.64
CA LEU A 785 25.04 -19.92 -13.89
C LEU A 785 24.87 -19.02 -15.12
N ARG A 786 23.85 -18.15 -15.11
CA ARG A 786 23.60 -17.20 -16.20
C ARG A 786 24.78 -16.25 -16.41
N LEU A 787 25.34 -15.71 -15.33
CA LEU A 787 26.51 -14.83 -15.40
C LEU A 787 27.77 -15.59 -15.86
N LYS A 788 27.96 -16.83 -15.39
CA LYS A 788 29.09 -17.67 -15.83
C LYS A 788 29.08 -17.87 -17.35
N ARG A 789 27.93 -18.26 -17.91
CA ARG A 789 27.78 -18.48 -19.35
C ARG A 789 27.96 -17.18 -20.15
N ARG A 790 27.51 -16.04 -19.61
CA ARG A 790 27.74 -14.72 -20.22
C ARG A 790 29.24 -14.39 -20.28
N SER A 791 29.99 -14.65 -19.21
CA SER A 791 31.45 -14.50 -19.16
C SER A 791 32.13 -15.40 -20.19
N GLU A 792 31.74 -16.68 -20.27
CA GLU A 792 32.30 -17.64 -21.25
C GLU A 792 32.05 -17.20 -22.71
N THR A 793 30.94 -16.51 -22.97
CA THR A 793 30.59 -16.01 -24.32
C THR A 793 31.27 -14.67 -24.66
N ARG A 794 31.42 -13.76 -23.69
CA ARG A 794 31.94 -12.40 -23.91
C ARG A 794 33.41 -12.20 -23.53
N GLY A 795 34.01 -13.14 -22.80
CA GLY A 795 35.40 -13.09 -22.33
C GLY A 795 35.67 -12.08 -21.21
N ASP A 796 34.66 -11.69 -20.43
CA ASP A 796 34.78 -10.69 -19.36
C ASP A 796 35.07 -11.34 -18.00
N SER A 797 36.19 -10.97 -17.36
CA SER A 797 36.61 -11.49 -16.07
C SER A 797 35.78 -10.97 -14.89
N ALA A 798 35.15 -9.80 -15.01
CA ALA A 798 34.31 -9.22 -13.95
C ALA A 798 33.03 -10.05 -13.74
N ASP A 799 32.42 -10.51 -14.85
CA ASP A 799 31.24 -11.38 -14.85
C ASP A 799 31.50 -12.73 -14.15
N LEU A 800 32.73 -13.24 -14.21
CA LEU A 800 33.10 -14.51 -13.59
C LEU A 800 33.24 -14.40 -12.06
N GLU A 801 33.81 -13.30 -11.57
CA GLU A 801 33.87 -13.01 -10.14
C GLU A 801 32.46 -12.78 -9.57
N GLU A 802 31.63 -12.00 -10.25
CA GLU A 802 30.24 -11.74 -9.87
C GLU A 802 29.41 -13.02 -9.87
N SER A 803 29.52 -13.85 -10.92
CA SER A 803 28.89 -15.17 -11.01
C SER A 803 29.18 -16.04 -9.78
N THR A 804 30.44 -16.07 -9.34
CA THR A 804 30.86 -16.88 -8.19
C THR A 804 30.24 -16.39 -6.88
N GLN A 805 30.12 -15.07 -6.71
CA GLN A 805 29.49 -14.48 -5.52
C GLN A 805 27.98 -14.78 -5.48
N ILE A 806 27.29 -14.60 -6.61
CA ILE A 806 25.86 -14.89 -6.72
C ILE A 806 25.59 -16.38 -6.51
N ALA A 807 26.38 -17.28 -7.12
CA ALA A 807 26.22 -18.72 -6.93
C ALA A 807 26.39 -19.14 -5.45
N LYS A 808 27.37 -18.57 -4.73
CA LYS A 808 27.54 -18.80 -3.28
C LYS A 808 26.35 -18.27 -2.48
N MET A 809 25.76 -17.17 -2.91
CA MET A 809 24.57 -16.60 -2.26
C MET A 809 23.35 -17.51 -2.46
N GLU A 810 23.08 -17.95 -3.70
CA GLU A 810 21.99 -18.87 -4.03
C GLU A 810 22.16 -20.22 -3.33
N GLN A 811 23.40 -20.74 -3.23
CA GLN A 811 23.71 -21.93 -2.44
C GLN A 811 23.33 -21.77 -0.95
N ARG A 812 23.59 -20.60 -0.36
CA ARG A 812 23.18 -20.32 1.04
C ARG A 812 21.65 -20.33 1.18
N PHE A 813 20.92 -19.75 0.23
CA PHE A 813 19.45 -19.77 0.26
C PHE A 813 18.91 -21.19 0.15
N ALA A 814 19.48 -22.02 -0.73
CA ALA A 814 19.14 -23.43 -0.86
C ALA A 814 19.36 -24.19 0.46
N ARG A 815 20.48 -23.94 1.14
CA ARG A 815 20.83 -24.57 2.42
C ARG A 815 19.93 -24.11 3.57
N ASP A 816 19.57 -22.83 3.58
CA ASP A 816 18.82 -22.21 4.68
C ASP A 816 17.28 -22.35 4.46
N SER A 817 16.86 -23.03 3.38
CA SER A 817 15.47 -23.38 3.05
C SER A 817 15.18 -24.85 3.31
N ASP A 818 13.91 -25.20 3.49
CA ASP A 818 13.48 -26.60 3.71
C ASP A 818 13.32 -27.36 2.39
N HIS A 819 13.02 -26.63 1.30
CA HIS A 819 12.92 -27.17 -0.04
C HIS A 819 13.27 -26.12 -1.09
N VAL A 820 13.76 -26.54 -2.26
CA VAL A 820 14.11 -25.68 -3.39
C VAL A 820 13.30 -26.07 -4.62
N LEU A 821 12.74 -25.09 -5.32
CA LEU A 821 12.13 -25.26 -6.63
C LEU A 821 13.08 -24.73 -7.70
N ALA A 822 13.51 -25.63 -8.59
CA ALA A 822 14.25 -25.31 -9.80
C ALA A 822 13.32 -25.29 -11.02
N ILE A 823 13.66 -24.54 -12.07
CA ILE A 823 12.87 -24.54 -13.31
C ILE A 823 13.20 -25.75 -14.19
N THR A 824 14.47 -26.13 -14.28
CA THR A 824 14.91 -27.25 -15.12
C THR A 824 15.59 -28.36 -14.31
N ALA A 825 15.66 -29.57 -14.89
CA ALA A 825 16.39 -30.68 -14.30
C ALA A 825 17.90 -30.39 -14.20
N ASP A 826 18.48 -29.75 -15.22
CA ASP A 826 19.90 -29.38 -15.24
C ASP A 826 20.24 -28.41 -14.09
N GLU A 827 19.39 -27.41 -13.85
CA GLU A 827 19.56 -26.49 -12.72
C GLU A 827 19.42 -27.21 -11.38
N ALA A 828 18.49 -28.16 -11.27
CA ALA A 828 18.33 -28.96 -10.07
C ALA A 828 19.57 -29.81 -9.78
N GLU A 829 20.16 -30.45 -10.80
CA GLU A 829 21.40 -31.23 -10.66
C GLU A 829 22.58 -30.35 -10.24
N LEU A 830 22.77 -29.20 -10.90
CA LEU A 830 23.82 -28.25 -10.56
C LEU A 830 23.68 -27.72 -9.13
N MET A 831 22.46 -27.39 -8.71
CA MET A 831 22.22 -26.96 -7.33
C MET A 831 22.43 -28.10 -6.33
N GLN A 832 22.09 -29.34 -6.70
CA GLN A 832 22.35 -30.53 -5.89
C GLN A 832 23.85 -30.79 -5.70
N GLU A 833 24.68 -30.54 -6.73
CA GLU A 833 26.13 -30.62 -6.63
C GLU A 833 26.71 -29.56 -5.68
N LEU A 834 26.17 -28.33 -5.73
CA LEU A 834 26.61 -27.23 -4.88
C LEU A 834 26.15 -27.40 -3.43
N GLU A 835 24.92 -27.84 -3.20
CA GLU A 835 24.37 -28.11 -1.86
C GLU A 835 23.78 -29.53 -1.79
N PRO A 836 24.63 -30.57 -1.53
CA PRO A 836 24.21 -31.97 -1.53
C PRO A 836 23.11 -32.34 -0.52
N LYS A 837 22.84 -31.47 0.45
CA LYS A 837 21.79 -31.67 1.47
C LYS A 837 20.47 -30.98 1.12
N ALA A 838 20.45 -30.09 0.14
CA ALA A 838 19.24 -29.41 -0.28
C ALA A 838 18.24 -30.44 -0.84
N ARG A 839 16.96 -30.29 -0.46
CA ARG A 839 15.86 -31.01 -1.09
C ARG A 839 15.39 -30.20 -2.28
N ILE A 840 15.50 -30.76 -3.48
CA ILE A 840 15.24 -30.03 -4.72
C ILE A 840 14.11 -30.72 -5.49
N SER A 841 13.24 -29.94 -6.12
CA SER A 841 12.25 -30.44 -7.08
C SER A 841 12.12 -29.48 -8.25
N VAL A 842 11.70 -30.01 -9.39
CA VAL A 842 11.55 -29.22 -10.61
C VAL A 842 10.09 -28.78 -10.73
N LEU A 843 9.88 -27.47 -10.85
CA LEU A 843 8.61 -26.87 -11.20
C LEU A 843 8.87 -25.93 -12.40
N PRO A 844 8.70 -26.42 -13.63
CA PRO A 844 9.05 -25.66 -14.83
C PRO A 844 8.05 -24.53 -15.10
N ASN A 845 8.16 -23.85 -16.25
CA ASN A 845 7.12 -22.91 -16.67
C ASN A 845 5.78 -23.65 -16.88
N ILE A 846 4.70 -22.96 -16.57
CA ILE A 846 3.35 -23.51 -16.56
C ILE A 846 2.59 -22.96 -17.76
N HIS A 847 2.30 -23.81 -18.73
CA HIS A 847 1.55 -23.45 -19.93
C HIS A 847 0.07 -23.83 -19.77
N ARG A 848 -0.82 -22.89 -20.11
CA ARG A 848 -2.29 -23.03 -19.96
C ARG A 848 -3.05 -23.08 -21.28
N SER A 849 -2.35 -22.85 -22.38
CA SER A 849 -2.97 -22.70 -23.70
C SER A 849 -3.52 -24.05 -24.17
N GLN A 850 -4.69 -24.01 -24.79
CA GLN A 850 -5.24 -25.18 -25.46
C GLN A 850 -4.78 -25.22 -26.92
N PRO A 851 -4.75 -26.42 -27.53
CA PRO A 851 -4.50 -26.56 -28.95
C PRO A 851 -5.48 -25.73 -29.77
N SER A 852 -4.95 -25.00 -30.74
CA SER A 852 -5.76 -24.22 -31.67
C SER A 852 -6.69 -25.13 -32.48
N LYS A 853 -7.89 -24.63 -32.79
CA LYS A 853 -8.87 -25.35 -33.62
C LYS A 853 -8.58 -25.27 -35.11
N ALA A 854 -7.77 -24.30 -35.54
CA ALA A 854 -7.39 -24.16 -36.95
C ALA A 854 -6.64 -25.42 -37.44
N LEU A 855 -6.78 -25.73 -38.71
CA LEU A 855 -6.06 -26.84 -39.36
C LEU A 855 -4.88 -26.30 -40.17
N PHE A 856 -4.03 -27.19 -40.67
CA PHE A 856 -2.88 -26.83 -41.50
C PHE A 856 -3.25 -25.91 -42.69
N ASP A 857 -4.38 -26.18 -43.32
CA ASP A 857 -4.84 -25.46 -44.52
C ASP A 857 -5.37 -24.05 -44.25
N ASP A 858 -5.76 -23.78 -43.01
CA ASP A 858 -6.25 -22.47 -42.59
C ASP A 858 -5.09 -21.50 -42.27
N ARG A 859 -3.86 -22.04 -42.24
CA ARG A 859 -2.64 -21.35 -41.80
C ARG A 859 -1.68 -21.08 -42.95
N ASN A 860 -0.97 -19.97 -42.85
CA ASN A 860 0.18 -19.64 -43.69
C ASN A 860 1.15 -18.73 -42.92
N GLY A 861 2.44 -18.93 -43.14
CA GLY A 861 3.48 -18.05 -42.58
C GLY A 861 4.16 -18.55 -41.32
N VAL A 862 5.09 -17.72 -40.84
CA VAL A 862 6.03 -17.98 -39.74
C VAL A 862 5.93 -16.86 -38.73
N LEU A 863 5.87 -17.18 -37.44
CA LEU A 863 5.75 -16.20 -36.35
C LEU A 863 7.02 -16.13 -35.49
N PHE A 864 7.48 -14.92 -35.21
CA PHE A 864 8.44 -14.64 -34.15
C PHE A 864 7.78 -13.81 -33.04
N ILE A 865 7.97 -14.24 -31.79
CA ILE A 865 7.48 -13.55 -30.58
C ILE A 865 8.68 -13.23 -29.69
N GLY A 866 8.76 -11.98 -29.22
CA GLY A 866 9.74 -11.60 -28.21
C GLY A 866 9.44 -10.25 -27.57
N SER A 867 9.94 -10.03 -26.36
CA SER A 867 10.08 -8.67 -25.82
C SER A 867 11.43 -8.11 -26.27
N TYR A 868 11.39 -6.98 -26.95
CA TYR A 868 12.54 -6.39 -27.64
C TYR A 868 13.45 -5.57 -26.72
N ARG A 869 13.14 -5.48 -25.42
CA ARG A 869 14.10 -5.02 -24.40
C ARG A 869 15.17 -6.07 -24.07
N HIS A 870 14.89 -7.35 -24.34
CA HIS A 870 15.82 -8.42 -24.08
C HIS A 870 16.78 -8.63 -25.25
N VAL A 871 18.08 -8.43 -24.98
CA VAL A 871 19.16 -8.55 -25.97
C VAL A 871 19.13 -9.85 -26.79
N PRO A 872 18.84 -11.06 -26.23
CA PRO A 872 18.71 -12.26 -27.05
C PRO A 872 17.61 -12.21 -28.12
N ASN A 873 16.50 -11.50 -27.87
CA ASN A 873 15.44 -11.35 -28.87
C ASN A 873 15.80 -10.32 -29.94
N GLN A 874 16.55 -9.26 -29.59
CA GLN A 874 17.11 -8.32 -30.57
C GLN A 874 18.08 -9.04 -31.52
N ASP A 875 19.01 -9.81 -30.95
CA ASP A 875 19.96 -10.61 -31.71
C ASP A 875 19.27 -11.60 -32.68
N ALA A 876 18.22 -12.27 -32.20
CA ALA A 876 17.46 -13.22 -32.99
C ALA A 876 16.66 -12.55 -34.12
N ILE A 877 16.10 -11.35 -33.90
CA ILE A 877 15.37 -10.66 -34.97
C ILE A 877 16.32 -10.12 -36.05
N ASP A 878 17.48 -9.59 -35.66
CA ASP A 878 18.48 -9.11 -36.61
C ASP A 878 18.93 -10.28 -37.49
N TRP A 879 19.21 -11.44 -36.88
CA TRP A 879 19.59 -12.63 -37.63
C TRP A 879 18.46 -13.16 -38.55
N LEU A 880 17.20 -13.08 -38.10
CA LEU A 880 16.04 -13.44 -38.92
C LEU A 880 15.90 -12.55 -40.15
N LEU A 881 16.03 -11.24 -39.99
CA LEU A 881 15.82 -10.27 -41.07
C LEU A 881 17.01 -10.18 -42.03
N GLU A 882 18.24 -10.29 -41.52
CA GLU A 882 19.45 -10.14 -42.33
C GLU A 882 19.84 -11.42 -43.08
N GLU A 883 19.58 -12.60 -42.51
CA GLU A 883 20.09 -13.88 -43.05
C GLU A 883 19.00 -14.93 -43.28
N ILE A 884 18.22 -15.29 -42.25
CA ILE A 884 17.36 -16.49 -42.30
C ILE A 884 16.18 -16.29 -43.26
N MET A 885 15.36 -15.24 -43.06
CA MET A 885 14.17 -15.01 -43.90
C MET A 885 14.52 -14.71 -45.36
N PRO A 886 15.59 -13.96 -45.69
CA PRO A 886 16.09 -13.87 -47.06
C PRO A 886 16.37 -15.23 -47.71
N LEU A 887 16.92 -16.20 -46.98
CA LEU A 887 17.14 -17.56 -47.48
C LEU A 887 15.84 -18.37 -47.60
N VAL A 888 14.87 -18.15 -46.70
CA VAL A 888 13.52 -18.74 -46.81
C VAL A 888 12.84 -18.24 -48.09
N TRP A 889 12.82 -16.93 -48.33
CA TRP A 889 12.16 -16.35 -49.51
C TRP A 889 12.86 -16.66 -50.84
N GLN A 890 14.14 -17.06 -50.82
CA GLN A 890 14.80 -17.60 -52.02
C GLN A 890 14.24 -18.98 -52.42
N LYS A 891 13.70 -19.74 -51.46
CA LYS A 891 13.15 -21.08 -51.66
C LYS A 891 11.63 -21.06 -51.83
N ASP A 892 10.95 -20.21 -51.07
CA ASP A 892 9.51 -20.01 -51.10
C ASP A 892 9.16 -18.55 -50.72
N ASP A 893 8.86 -17.73 -51.73
CA ASP A 893 8.55 -16.31 -51.56
C ASP A 893 7.10 -16.04 -51.11
N THR A 894 6.29 -17.10 -50.95
CA THR A 894 4.89 -16.99 -50.52
C THR A 894 4.72 -17.00 -48.99
N ILE A 895 5.79 -17.33 -48.27
CA ILE A 895 5.81 -17.41 -46.80
C ILE A 895 5.83 -16.00 -46.20
N VAL A 896 4.77 -15.68 -45.46
CA VAL A 896 4.64 -14.42 -44.71
C VAL A 896 5.31 -14.54 -43.35
N PHE A 897 6.05 -13.52 -42.93
CA PHE A 897 6.69 -13.46 -41.62
C PHE A 897 5.93 -12.51 -40.69
N HIS A 898 5.45 -13.02 -39.56
CA HIS A 898 4.72 -12.26 -38.57
C HIS A 898 5.61 -11.92 -37.38
N LEU A 899 5.51 -10.67 -36.92
CA LEU A 899 6.34 -10.15 -35.86
C LEU A 899 5.46 -9.55 -34.74
N VAL A 900 5.57 -10.13 -33.55
CA VAL A 900 4.77 -9.77 -32.37
C VAL A 900 5.68 -9.54 -31.16
N GLY A 901 5.38 -8.53 -30.36
CA GLY A 901 6.14 -8.27 -29.15
C GLY A 901 5.95 -6.90 -28.52
N SER A 902 6.40 -6.74 -27.28
CA SER A 902 6.50 -5.44 -26.63
C SER A 902 7.77 -4.71 -27.05
N ASP A 903 7.73 -3.37 -27.04
CA ASP A 903 8.91 -2.51 -27.19
C ASP A 903 9.64 -2.64 -28.55
N LEU A 904 8.91 -2.93 -29.63
CA LEU A 904 9.50 -2.93 -30.97
C LEU A 904 10.20 -1.59 -31.26
N PRO A 905 11.46 -1.60 -31.70
CA PRO A 905 12.15 -0.43 -32.19
C PRO A 905 11.43 0.24 -33.39
N ASP A 906 11.48 1.56 -33.48
CA ASP A 906 10.84 2.34 -34.57
C ASP A 906 11.26 1.88 -35.97
N ASN A 907 12.50 1.41 -36.13
CA ASN A 907 12.99 0.87 -37.40
C ASN A 907 12.28 -0.44 -37.80
N LEU A 908 11.82 -1.25 -36.83
CA LEU A 908 11.02 -2.44 -37.10
C LEU A 908 9.56 -2.08 -37.35
N LEU A 909 9.00 -1.10 -36.62
CA LEU A 909 7.64 -0.61 -36.83
C LEU A 909 7.46 0.06 -38.21
N ALA A 910 8.53 0.69 -38.72
CA ALA A 910 8.56 1.33 -40.02
C ALA A 910 8.96 0.40 -41.18
N LEU A 911 9.08 -0.92 -40.95
CA LEU A 911 9.37 -1.89 -42.01
C LEU A 911 8.22 -1.91 -43.04
N ASP A 912 8.52 -1.46 -44.25
CA ASP A 912 7.62 -1.50 -45.41
C ASP A 912 8.05 -2.62 -46.37
N GLU A 913 7.91 -3.86 -45.91
CA GLU A 913 8.17 -5.07 -46.70
C GLU A 913 6.88 -5.91 -46.78
N PRO A 914 6.28 -6.11 -47.96
CA PRO A 914 5.00 -6.82 -48.12
C PRO A 914 4.95 -8.23 -47.54
N ARG A 915 6.11 -8.88 -47.38
CA ARG A 915 6.22 -10.23 -46.81
C ARG A 915 6.35 -10.24 -45.27
N ILE A 916 6.40 -9.08 -44.63
CA ILE A 916 6.50 -8.94 -43.17
C ILE A 916 5.22 -8.25 -42.64
N VAL A 917 4.59 -8.87 -41.65
CA VAL A 917 3.45 -8.30 -40.93
C VAL A 917 3.88 -7.98 -39.51
N VAL A 918 3.97 -6.69 -39.20
CA VAL A 918 4.33 -6.19 -37.87
C VAL A 918 3.06 -5.90 -37.08
N HIS A 919 2.77 -6.72 -36.07
CA HIS A 919 1.59 -6.56 -35.22
C HIS A 919 1.81 -5.62 -34.03
N GLY A 920 3.06 -5.56 -33.53
CA GLY A 920 3.38 -4.86 -32.28
C GLY A 920 2.96 -5.66 -31.04
N TRP A 921 2.59 -4.95 -29.97
CA TRP A 921 2.11 -5.57 -28.73
C TRP A 921 0.64 -5.96 -28.86
N LEU A 922 0.32 -7.21 -28.50
CA LEU A 922 -1.04 -7.73 -28.51
C LEU A 922 -1.42 -8.24 -27.11
N PRO A 923 -2.64 -7.96 -26.62
CA PRO A 923 -3.12 -8.49 -25.34
C PRO A 923 -3.41 -9.99 -25.39
N HIS A 924 -3.74 -10.52 -26.59
CA HIS A 924 -4.03 -11.93 -26.82
C HIS A 924 -3.31 -12.40 -28.09
N LEU A 925 -2.67 -13.56 -28.03
CA LEU A 925 -1.88 -14.10 -29.16
C LEU A 925 -2.66 -15.11 -30.01
N ASP A 926 -3.82 -15.56 -29.55
CA ASP A 926 -4.54 -16.69 -30.16
C ASP A 926 -4.84 -16.43 -31.63
N ASP A 927 -5.36 -15.26 -31.98
CA ASP A 927 -5.67 -14.87 -33.36
C ASP A 927 -4.45 -14.97 -34.31
N VAL A 928 -3.24 -14.69 -33.83
CA VAL A 928 -2.02 -14.77 -34.65
C VAL A 928 -1.52 -16.21 -34.75
N PHE A 929 -1.60 -16.99 -33.66
CA PHE A 929 -1.29 -18.42 -33.68
C PHE A 929 -2.24 -19.21 -34.58
N GLU A 930 -3.50 -18.80 -34.72
CA GLU A 930 -4.45 -19.41 -35.66
C GLU A 930 -4.11 -19.15 -37.13
N GLN A 931 -3.30 -18.13 -37.42
CA GLN A 931 -2.93 -17.75 -38.80
C GLN A 931 -1.65 -18.42 -39.29
N VAL A 932 -0.70 -18.74 -38.41
CA VAL A 932 0.66 -19.15 -38.81
C VAL A 932 0.89 -20.65 -38.75
N ARG A 933 1.71 -21.18 -39.65
CA ARG A 933 2.04 -22.62 -39.66
C ARG A 933 3.11 -22.98 -38.66
N LEU A 934 4.09 -22.12 -38.42
CA LEU A 934 5.13 -22.42 -37.43
C LEU A 934 5.58 -21.16 -36.71
N THR A 935 6.20 -21.34 -35.56
CA THR A 935 7.01 -20.30 -34.92
C THR A 935 8.49 -20.53 -35.15
N ILE A 936 9.28 -19.48 -35.01
CA ILE A 936 10.75 -19.55 -35.01
C ILE A 936 11.33 -18.89 -33.76
N ALA A 937 12.33 -19.55 -33.13
CA ALA A 937 13.01 -19.10 -31.93
C ALA A 937 14.55 -19.27 -32.06
N PRO A 938 15.22 -18.51 -32.96
CA PRO A 938 16.60 -18.76 -33.33
C PRO A 938 17.58 -18.05 -32.38
N LEU A 939 17.56 -18.43 -31.10
CA LEU A 939 18.39 -17.79 -30.08
C LEU A 939 19.84 -18.28 -30.16
N ARG A 940 20.81 -17.38 -30.28
CA ARG A 940 22.24 -17.75 -30.29
C ARG A 940 22.86 -17.83 -28.90
N PHE A 941 22.26 -17.15 -27.92
CA PHE A 941 22.66 -17.15 -26.52
C PHE A 941 21.45 -16.91 -25.61
N GLY A 942 21.57 -17.29 -24.34
CA GLY A 942 20.50 -17.20 -23.34
C GLY A 942 20.64 -18.31 -22.28
N ALA A 943 19.78 -18.29 -21.28
CA ALA A 943 19.67 -19.32 -20.26
C ALA A 943 18.19 -19.51 -19.89
N GLY A 944 17.87 -20.58 -19.15
CA GLY A 944 16.52 -20.87 -18.66
C GLY A 944 15.59 -21.48 -19.72
N LEU A 945 14.33 -21.72 -19.35
CA LEU A 945 13.31 -22.32 -20.21
C LEU A 945 12.55 -21.23 -21.00
N LYS A 946 12.44 -21.38 -22.33
CA LYS A 946 11.92 -20.32 -23.21
C LYS A 946 10.41 -20.44 -23.36
N GLY A 947 9.65 -19.56 -22.70
CA GLY A 947 8.18 -19.57 -22.73
C GLY A 947 7.59 -19.61 -24.15
N LYS A 948 8.17 -18.88 -25.10
CA LYS A 948 7.71 -18.83 -26.51
C LYS A 948 7.69 -20.18 -27.23
N VAL A 949 8.61 -21.09 -26.88
CA VAL A 949 8.65 -22.43 -27.48
C VAL A 949 7.52 -23.28 -26.91
N GLY A 950 7.36 -23.28 -25.58
CA GLY A 950 6.28 -24.00 -24.91
C GLY A 950 4.89 -23.48 -25.29
N ASP A 951 4.72 -22.16 -25.39
CA ASP A 951 3.44 -21.53 -25.77
C ASP A 951 3.01 -21.85 -27.21
N SER A 952 3.99 -22.03 -28.11
CA SER A 952 3.74 -22.42 -29.49
C SER A 952 3.25 -23.86 -29.58
N LEU A 953 4.00 -24.78 -28.96
CA LEU A 953 3.65 -26.19 -28.93
C LEU A 953 2.35 -26.46 -28.16
N ALA A 954 2.08 -25.74 -27.07
CA ALA A 954 0.81 -25.83 -26.32
C ALA A 954 -0.41 -25.53 -27.21
N ARG A 955 -0.25 -24.63 -28.19
CA ARG A 955 -1.28 -24.27 -29.17
C ARG A 955 -1.31 -25.18 -30.39
N GLY A 956 -0.46 -26.20 -30.44
CA GLY A 956 -0.33 -27.11 -31.57
C GLY A 956 0.31 -26.45 -32.79
N VAL A 957 1.24 -25.53 -32.58
CA VAL A 957 2.02 -24.90 -33.65
C VAL A 957 3.47 -25.38 -33.55
N PRO A 958 4.02 -26.07 -34.56
CA PRO A 958 5.42 -26.49 -34.56
C PRO A 958 6.39 -25.32 -34.45
N CYS A 959 7.55 -25.57 -33.84
CA CYS A 959 8.56 -24.55 -33.59
C CYS A 959 9.93 -24.95 -34.14
N VAL A 960 10.52 -24.06 -34.93
CA VAL A 960 11.93 -24.14 -35.38
C VAL A 960 12.79 -23.33 -34.41
N SER A 961 13.86 -23.92 -33.89
CA SER A 961 14.68 -23.33 -32.84
C SER A 961 16.16 -23.71 -33.00
N THR A 962 17.02 -23.12 -32.15
CA THR A 962 18.38 -23.60 -31.88
C THR A 962 18.40 -24.49 -30.65
N ASP A 963 19.51 -25.20 -30.39
CA ASP A 963 19.73 -25.94 -29.14
C ASP A 963 19.57 -25.02 -27.91
N ILE A 964 20.02 -23.78 -28.02
CA ILE A 964 19.88 -22.77 -26.95
C ILE A 964 18.40 -22.42 -26.72
N GLY A 965 17.59 -22.29 -27.78
CA GLY A 965 16.16 -22.05 -27.65
C GLY A 965 15.39 -23.26 -27.11
N ALA A 966 15.87 -24.47 -27.37
CA ALA A 966 15.27 -25.74 -26.95
C ALA A 966 15.73 -26.24 -25.56
N GLU A 967 16.66 -25.54 -24.91
CA GLU A 967 17.18 -25.90 -23.59
C GLU A 967 16.05 -26.06 -22.54
N GLY A 968 16.18 -27.09 -21.69
CA GLY A 968 15.27 -27.35 -20.56
C GLY A 968 13.98 -28.11 -20.92
N PHE A 969 13.72 -28.38 -22.20
CA PHE A 969 12.48 -29.01 -22.67
C PHE A 969 12.46 -30.55 -22.57
N GLY A 970 13.59 -31.20 -22.27
CA GLY A 970 13.65 -32.66 -22.09
C GLY A 970 13.10 -33.40 -23.31
N LEU A 971 12.15 -34.32 -23.13
CA LEU A 971 11.54 -35.10 -24.23
C LEU A 971 10.82 -34.24 -25.29
N VAL A 972 10.47 -32.99 -24.99
CA VAL A 972 9.86 -32.07 -25.96
C VAL A 972 10.88 -31.67 -27.04
N THR A 973 12.19 -31.81 -26.82
CA THR A 973 13.18 -31.50 -27.86
C THR A 973 13.08 -32.43 -29.07
N ASP A 974 12.57 -33.66 -28.90
CA ASP A 974 12.43 -34.64 -29.98
C ASP A 974 11.41 -34.21 -31.05
N VAL A 975 10.45 -33.37 -30.69
CA VAL A 975 9.41 -32.86 -31.60
C VAL A 975 9.74 -31.48 -32.17
N LEU A 976 10.78 -30.81 -31.66
CA LEU A 976 11.28 -29.54 -32.19
C LEU A 976 12.12 -29.73 -33.45
N HIS A 977 12.13 -28.71 -34.29
CA HIS A 977 13.07 -28.62 -35.39
C HIS A 977 14.27 -27.77 -34.97
N ILE A 978 15.43 -28.41 -34.82
CA ILE A 978 16.62 -27.77 -34.25
C ILE A 978 17.74 -27.69 -35.28
N ALA A 979 18.30 -26.49 -35.46
CA ALA A 979 19.48 -26.24 -36.28
C ALA A 979 20.32 -25.09 -35.71
N GLN A 980 21.58 -24.99 -36.17
CA GLN A 980 22.56 -24.02 -35.66
C GLN A 980 22.98 -22.96 -36.68
N SER A 981 22.77 -23.21 -37.98
CA SER A 981 23.13 -22.26 -39.04
C SER A 981 21.90 -21.63 -39.71
N ALA A 982 22.06 -20.43 -40.25
CA ALA A 982 20.98 -19.72 -40.93
C ALA A 982 20.41 -20.51 -42.12
N SER A 983 21.28 -21.22 -42.86
CA SER A 983 20.87 -22.05 -44.00
C SER A 983 20.00 -23.22 -43.55
N GLU A 984 20.43 -23.96 -42.53
CA GLU A 984 19.68 -25.11 -42.01
C GLU A 984 18.37 -24.68 -41.35
N LEU A 985 18.37 -23.55 -40.61
CA LEU A 985 17.13 -22.98 -40.07
C LEU A 985 16.17 -22.59 -41.19
N ALA A 986 16.65 -21.98 -42.28
CA ALA A 986 15.81 -21.66 -43.44
C ALA A 986 15.29 -22.92 -44.15
N ASP A 987 16.11 -23.99 -44.27
CA ASP A 987 15.66 -25.30 -44.78
C ASP A 987 14.52 -25.88 -43.92
N LEU A 988 14.70 -25.89 -42.59
CA LEU A 988 13.69 -26.38 -41.67
C LEU A 988 12.42 -25.55 -41.68
N VAL A 989 12.50 -24.22 -41.78
CA VAL A 989 11.32 -23.35 -41.92
C VAL A 989 10.51 -23.75 -43.15
N VAL A 990 11.15 -23.86 -44.32
CA VAL A 990 10.45 -24.20 -45.57
C VAL A 990 9.90 -25.63 -45.52
N GLN A 991 10.66 -26.58 -44.98
CA GLN A 991 10.21 -27.97 -44.79
C GLN A 991 8.97 -28.03 -43.90
N THR A 992 9.04 -27.46 -42.68
CA THR A 992 7.93 -27.46 -41.71
C THR A 992 6.70 -26.75 -42.27
N HIS A 993 6.90 -25.68 -43.04
CA HIS A 993 5.81 -24.90 -43.62
C HIS A 993 5.04 -25.67 -44.70
N ASN A 994 5.72 -26.54 -45.45
CA ASN A 994 5.18 -27.17 -46.65
C ASN A 994 4.87 -28.67 -46.49
N ASP A 995 5.45 -29.35 -45.50
CA ASP A 995 5.18 -30.76 -45.19
C ASP A 995 4.02 -30.91 -44.19
N ARG A 996 2.82 -31.20 -44.72
CA ARG A 996 1.62 -31.37 -43.89
C ARG A 996 1.72 -32.53 -42.91
N ASP A 997 2.34 -33.64 -43.31
CA ASP A 997 2.35 -34.87 -42.51
C ASP A 997 3.28 -34.68 -41.30
N ASP A 998 4.50 -34.17 -41.54
CA ASP A 998 5.44 -33.81 -40.48
C ASP A 998 4.86 -32.72 -39.56
N TRP A 999 4.21 -31.69 -40.13
CA TRP A 999 3.55 -30.65 -39.37
C TRP A 999 2.49 -31.21 -38.41
N THR A 1000 1.64 -32.11 -38.90
CA THR A 1000 0.53 -32.68 -38.12
C THR A 1000 1.04 -33.55 -36.98
N GLU A 1001 2.07 -34.35 -37.24
CA GLU A 1001 2.73 -35.18 -36.23
C GLU A 1001 3.31 -34.31 -35.10
N ARG A 1002 4.10 -33.28 -35.46
CA ARG A 1002 4.76 -32.40 -34.48
C ARG A 1002 3.79 -31.52 -33.72
N ALA A 1003 2.76 -31.01 -34.38
CA ALA A 1003 1.72 -30.21 -33.73
C ALA A 1003 1.01 -31.03 -32.64
N GLY A 1004 0.58 -32.26 -32.97
CA GLY A 1004 -0.10 -33.14 -32.03
C GLY A 1004 0.80 -33.63 -30.90
N ALA A 1005 2.01 -34.12 -31.25
CA ALA A 1005 2.96 -34.64 -30.27
C ALA A 1005 3.48 -33.53 -29.35
N GLY A 1006 3.78 -32.33 -29.89
CA GLY A 1006 4.20 -31.17 -29.12
C GLY A 1006 3.14 -30.69 -28.13
N ALA A 1007 1.89 -30.53 -28.57
CA ALA A 1007 0.79 -30.17 -27.69
C ALA A 1007 0.59 -31.17 -26.56
N TYR A 1008 0.64 -32.48 -26.88
CA TYR A 1008 0.54 -33.54 -25.89
C TYR A 1008 1.69 -33.49 -24.87
N LEU A 1009 2.95 -33.41 -25.33
CA LEU A 1009 4.10 -33.40 -24.43
C LEU A 1009 4.15 -32.15 -23.55
N ILE A 1010 3.76 -30.98 -24.07
CA ILE A 1010 3.64 -29.77 -23.27
C ILE A 1010 2.56 -29.94 -22.20
N ASP A 1011 1.37 -30.44 -22.53
CA ASP A 1011 0.32 -30.68 -21.54
C ASP A 1011 0.78 -31.65 -20.43
N GLN A 1012 1.45 -32.74 -20.80
CA GLN A 1012 1.91 -33.77 -19.86
C GLN A 1012 3.06 -33.34 -18.94
N HIS A 1013 3.95 -32.46 -19.40
CA HIS A 1013 5.17 -32.13 -18.65
C HIS A 1013 5.24 -30.68 -18.16
N PHE A 1014 4.56 -29.76 -18.84
CA PHE A 1014 4.60 -28.32 -18.57
C PHE A 1014 3.19 -27.71 -18.44
N GLY A 1015 2.14 -28.54 -18.55
CA GLY A 1015 0.75 -28.12 -18.43
C GLY A 1015 0.34 -27.85 -16.98
N TYR A 1016 -0.85 -27.28 -16.82
CA TYR A 1016 -1.40 -26.93 -15.51
C TYR A 1016 -1.53 -28.13 -14.57
N ALA A 1017 -1.98 -29.28 -15.07
CA ALA A 1017 -2.12 -30.51 -14.29
C ALA A 1017 -0.76 -31.10 -13.86
N ALA A 1018 0.24 -31.07 -14.74
CA ALA A 1018 1.60 -31.50 -14.43
C ALA A 1018 2.22 -30.64 -13.33
N ALA A 1019 2.07 -29.30 -13.45
CA ALA A 1019 2.52 -28.35 -12.44
C ALA A 1019 1.81 -28.53 -11.09
N ARG A 1020 0.50 -28.78 -11.10
CA ARG A 1020 -0.27 -29.10 -9.89
C ARG A 1020 0.29 -30.33 -9.17
N ASN A 1021 0.56 -31.40 -9.90
CA ASN A 1021 1.13 -32.63 -9.34
C ASN A 1021 2.55 -32.40 -8.79
N ALA A 1022 3.38 -31.64 -9.50
CA ALA A 1022 4.72 -31.27 -9.01
C ALA A 1022 4.65 -30.47 -7.71
N LEU A 1023 3.76 -29.48 -7.63
CA LEU A 1023 3.57 -28.67 -6.43
C LEU A 1023 3.02 -29.49 -5.25
N ARG A 1024 2.03 -30.36 -5.47
CA ARG A 1024 1.52 -31.29 -4.45
C ARG A 1024 2.59 -32.23 -3.91
N ASN A 1025 3.47 -32.73 -4.78
CA ASN A 1025 4.60 -33.55 -4.36
C ASN A 1025 5.58 -32.77 -3.47
N VAL A 1026 5.78 -31.47 -3.73
CA VAL A 1026 6.59 -30.60 -2.86
C VAL A 1026 5.90 -30.45 -1.52
N VAL A 1027 4.61 -30.10 -1.49
CA VAL A 1027 3.82 -29.97 -0.25
C VAL A 1027 3.88 -31.26 0.59
N ALA A 1028 3.73 -32.43 -0.04
CA ALA A 1028 3.82 -33.72 0.65
C ALA A 1028 5.20 -33.95 1.29
N LYS A 1029 6.29 -33.54 0.64
CA LYS A 1029 7.66 -33.64 1.17
C LYS A 1029 7.95 -32.69 2.33
N LEU A 1030 7.17 -31.63 2.49
CA LEU A 1030 7.28 -30.71 3.63
C LEU A 1030 6.65 -31.30 4.90
N GLU A 1031 5.94 -32.43 4.82
CA GLU A 1031 5.22 -33.07 5.94
C GLU A 1031 4.17 -32.15 6.61
N VAL A 1032 3.71 -31.13 5.88
CA VAL A 1032 2.79 -30.08 6.38
C VAL A 1032 1.33 -30.53 6.42
N VAL A 1033 1.00 -31.62 5.72
CA VAL A 1033 -0.34 -32.18 5.57
C VAL A 1033 -0.26 -33.69 5.77
N SER A 1034 -0.98 -34.24 6.75
CA SER A 1034 -1.31 -35.66 6.74
C SER A 1034 -2.15 -35.88 5.48
N VAL A 1035 -1.64 -36.65 4.53
CA VAL A 1035 -2.40 -37.08 3.36
C VAL A 1035 -3.49 -38.02 3.87
N ASP A 1036 -4.58 -37.47 4.40
CA ASP A 1036 -5.84 -38.19 4.45
C ASP A 1036 -6.29 -38.32 3.00
N GLU A 1037 -6.61 -39.55 2.61
CA GLU A 1037 -7.07 -39.98 1.28
C GLU A 1037 -8.40 -39.33 0.83
N THR A 1038 -8.85 -38.23 1.46
CA THR A 1038 -10.10 -37.53 1.19
C THR A 1038 -9.98 -36.39 0.19
N MET A 1039 -8.79 -36.10 -0.36
CA MET A 1039 -8.60 -35.12 -1.46
C MET A 1039 -8.81 -35.73 -2.86
N GLU A 1040 -9.45 -36.90 -2.97
CA GLU A 1040 -10.20 -37.25 -4.17
C GLU A 1040 -11.46 -36.38 -4.21
N SER A 1041 -11.41 -35.33 -5.03
CA SER A 1041 -12.61 -34.68 -5.55
C SER A 1041 -13.65 -35.75 -5.93
N PRO A 1042 -14.88 -35.72 -5.38
CA PRO A 1042 -15.96 -36.33 -6.12
C PRO A 1042 -16.17 -35.41 -7.32
N VAL A 1043 -15.70 -35.85 -8.49
CA VAL A 1043 -16.34 -35.44 -9.72
C VAL A 1043 -17.82 -35.83 -9.58
N ARG A 1044 -18.68 -34.87 -9.26
CA ARG A 1044 -20.12 -34.90 -9.46
C ARG A 1044 -20.64 -33.52 -9.82
#